data_AF-A0A815JXC0-F1
#
_entry.id   AF-A0A815JXC0-F1
#
_cell.length_a   1.000
_cell.length_b   1.000
_cell.length_c   1.000
_cell.angle_alpha   90.00
_cell.angle_beta   90.00
_cell.angle_gamma   90.00
#
_symmetry.space_group_name_H-M   'P 1'
#
loop_
_entity.id
_entity.type
_entity.pdbx_description
1 polymer ?
#
loop_
_entity_poly.entity_id
_entity_poly.type
_entity_poly.pdbx_seq_one_letter_code
_entity_poly.pdbx_strand_id
1 'polypeptide(L)'
;HNLVSTVYWSGTAQPAYAAFDINYDGAIMSRDATSVVMTNNLVAGVERIAYRIQGDACPGTVVSSNITNLYANNEAHSAMAGAAIWPVDPGFSYDTDCVLFSGFTTYKAWYYGLYINTRRNIIVDSCTVVDGSVGILAFVIGPSALTHVPANNSIIVQNSLVIGSITPNDCNDLLDTTSNNLVYAQTAIPSVSATSNNGDAGGRSGIVFPFISGGDNMMPRHPWTNIDAYPCIDGVMKINNVTFAYFNDICSRRDIAIQVAQHDDDGQFPVLTSLISLYNVSQDNLIFNGRPNLDVVDPSDCVDMDCDGLKKNLLIDTDGTLVGQPSSIISQADYDWGDQTHGVGDYRIPSVVLSGSNGQMININQTYPHRGISLDTTCSYQPLWQMYLCRNRTQYRMLIIESMDSDTETRRLSPIAVMSDNGYIDLINGPQDHGWCNGYTCQKRISTFMALIESQHHYDIYLSSTPPNQIRFRILNSDARIISSLALYYSSLQQIDVYANGIYVAPTNRDPAFTNTLMLTDQASTLSYSSSVGSNYFNRTTQMASFIIDGVTVIDLKISELLVLSFNLPAVSISSFYSSNLVSNLAALLGVSSDMIRRVNIISANNNSRVYRRQVSTFTLRIELRFDPATNLTANTSNQTAILSNITSSIINRYQCGDLQSSWSANPSLGGVAPLSFSVQEPLNETSVPLSIIDHIKILQLPSSCREQSPCQIQPIIVAYDSSGNVIKKLGSIDQPWQIQATIIGSSGVSLLGAVANYADGQAQFSSLAFPSMGNFQVQFSFILPNGVSSSFVASANLIVSGSSLTVTRATLSGKVVSQQSVVSVNETFNYSAVITDSVSLYPIQNISWRNLQWSATISLYKLPEYNPQGSLLTNASSTISIDPNTGIITVTNLAITHIGMYILNITVKSSNGEYSFTIPSNGILVKSIDTTLITDVGEPVSYIHFNGDYDALNTSRLLEIKRAVIYNYLMSIRLPIISDITIYKGSVKSSFVVDSVPENTSYAVQAVQSNNDAVSDLTTTEIVINGRSYDVPTKEVSQTNTPLIIGLAVGLPLAIALVGATVFAYFKYKKGIQHRRLFNDPEMNKCSTASANETSAENNQVTSASETTSITRLNSPLPTETPRAGSAALSVVKLSVMDINQSMPLVELA
;
A
#
# COMPACT_ATOMS: atom_id res chain seq x y z
N HIS A 1 37.35 27.07 -38.29
CA HIS A 1 38.14 27.30 -37.08
C HIS A 1 37.56 26.40 -36.02
N ASN A 2 38.36 25.52 -35.42
CA ASN A 2 37.85 24.52 -34.49
C ASN A 2 38.18 25.02 -33.08
N LEU A 3 37.16 25.27 -32.26
CA LEU A 3 37.34 25.57 -30.85
C LEU A 3 37.65 24.26 -30.13
N VAL A 4 38.86 24.13 -29.60
CA VAL A 4 39.22 23.05 -28.67
C VAL A 4 39.11 23.64 -27.27
N SER A 5 38.27 23.03 -26.43
CA SER A 5 38.04 23.45 -25.04
C SER A 5 38.16 22.24 -24.12
N THR A 6 38.74 22.45 -22.95
CA THR A 6 38.75 21.44 -21.87
C THR A 6 37.71 21.84 -20.85
N VAL A 7 36.74 20.96 -20.59
CA VAL A 7 35.68 21.16 -19.60
C VAL A 7 35.92 20.21 -18.44
N TYR A 8 35.94 20.75 -17.22
CA TYR A 8 35.98 19.98 -15.98
C TYR A 8 34.59 19.98 -15.35
N TRP A 9 34.24 18.91 -14.66
CA TRP A 9 33.03 18.87 -13.83
C TRP A 9 33.22 19.76 -12.59
N SER A 10 32.12 20.30 -12.07
CA SER A 10 32.11 21.21 -10.92
C SER A 10 32.77 20.59 -9.68
N GLY A 11 32.47 19.33 -9.39
CA GLY A 11 32.97 18.62 -8.21
C GLY A 11 34.47 18.29 -8.24
N THR A 12 35.06 18.10 -9.43
CA THR A 12 36.52 17.89 -9.62
C THR A 12 37.31 19.19 -9.74
N ALA A 13 36.64 20.32 -10.01
CA ALA A 13 37.25 21.64 -10.01
C ALA A 13 37.38 22.30 -8.61
N GLN A 14 36.79 21.73 -7.55
CA GLN A 14 36.80 22.34 -6.21
C GLN A 14 38.08 22.02 -5.42
N PRO A 15 38.69 22.98 -4.69
CA PRO A 15 39.93 22.76 -3.92
C PRO A 15 39.80 21.76 -2.76
N ALA A 16 38.58 21.51 -2.30
CA ALA A 16 38.23 20.34 -1.51
C ALA A 16 37.20 19.56 -2.35
N TYR A 17 37.47 18.29 -2.64
CA TYR A 17 36.54 17.43 -3.37
C TYR A 17 35.19 17.40 -2.64
N ALA A 18 34.14 17.89 -3.28
CA ALA A 18 32.80 17.85 -2.72
C ALA A 18 32.34 16.39 -2.64
N ALA A 19 32.14 15.87 -1.42
CA ALA A 19 31.79 14.46 -1.19
C ALA A 19 30.43 14.06 -1.80
N PHE A 20 29.63 15.04 -2.22
CA PHE A 20 28.41 14.87 -2.99
C PHE A 20 28.17 16.17 -3.79
N ASP A 21 28.10 16.06 -5.12
CA ASP A 21 27.70 17.15 -6.01
C ASP A 21 26.70 16.58 -7.02
N ILE A 22 25.47 17.11 -6.99
CA ILE A 22 24.32 16.62 -7.76
C ILE A 22 24.27 17.16 -9.19
N ASN A 23 25.19 18.06 -9.57
CA ASN A 23 25.20 18.66 -10.90
C ASN A 23 25.84 17.72 -11.92
N TYR A 24 25.03 16.97 -12.67
CA TYR A 24 25.49 16.28 -13.87
C TYR A 24 25.36 17.23 -15.07
N ASP A 25 26.33 18.12 -15.21
CA ASP A 25 26.37 19.02 -16.36
C ASP A 25 26.81 18.29 -17.62
N GLY A 26 26.35 18.80 -18.76
CA GLY A 26 26.82 18.36 -20.08
C GLY A 26 28.05 19.16 -20.47
N ALA A 27 29.12 18.50 -20.93
CA ALA A 27 30.28 19.21 -21.49
C ALA A 27 29.88 20.13 -22.66
N ILE A 28 28.82 19.76 -23.39
CA ILE A 28 27.95 20.69 -24.10
C ILE A 28 26.53 20.56 -23.51
N MET A 29 25.90 21.66 -23.13
CA MET A 29 24.54 21.68 -22.58
C MET A 29 23.66 22.77 -23.19
N SER A 30 22.35 22.49 -23.32
CA SER A 30 21.35 23.44 -23.85
C SER A 30 20.10 23.58 -22.98
N ARG A 31 20.18 23.25 -21.68
CA ARG A 31 19.04 23.21 -20.73
C ARG A 31 18.12 24.43 -20.80
N ASP A 32 18.69 25.63 -20.92
CA ASP A 32 17.95 26.91 -20.84
C ASP A 32 17.87 27.64 -22.20
N ALA A 33 18.20 26.96 -23.30
CA ALA A 33 18.29 27.58 -24.63
C ALA A 33 16.97 27.47 -25.40
N THR A 34 16.49 28.60 -25.94
CA THR A 34 15.20 28.66 -26.68
C THR A 34 15.30 28.23 -28.15
N SER A 35 16.51 28.10 -28.68
CA SER A 35 16.83 27.73 -30.07
C SER A 35 18.24 27.14 -30.11
N VAL A 36 18.44 25.97 -30.72
CA VAL A 36 19.68 25.18 -30.56
C VAL A 36 20.17 24.61 -31.90
N VAL A 37 21.30 25.12 -32.41
CA VAL A 37 22.02 24.50 -33.54
C VAL A 37 23.29 23.83 -33.02
N MET A 38 23.30 22.50 -32.99
CA MET A 38 24.45 21.67 -32.64
C MET A 38 24.78 20.78 -33.83
N THR A 39 25.82 21.13 -34.60
CA THR A 39 26.23 20.33 -35.77
C THR A 39 27.73 20.11 -35.84
N ASN A 40 28.13 18.88 -36.19
CA ASN A 40 29.53 18.48 -36.42
C ASN A 40 30.44 18.71 -35.18
N ASN A 41 29.89 18.53 -33.97
CA ASN A 41 30.65 18.58 -32.72
C ASN A 41 31.26 17.22 -32.39
N LEU A 42 32.38 17.21 -31.67
CA LEU A 42 32.98 16.02 -31.07
C LEU A 42 33.25 16.30 -29.58
N VAL A 43 32.75 15.43 -28.71
CA VAL A 43 32.99 15.48 -27.27
C VAL A 43 33.57 14.14 -26.81
N ALA A 44 34.70 14.19 -26.10
CA ALA A 44 35.50 13.01 -25.78
C ALA A 44 36.08 13.09 -24.35
N GLY A 45 36.11 11.97 -23.64
CA GLY A 45 36.82 11.86 -22.34
C GLY A 45 36.17 12.64 -21.20
N VAL A 46 34.84 12.66 -21.12
CA VAL A 46 34.07 13.50 -20.19
C VAL A 46 33.65 12.70 -18.95
N GLU A 47 33.89 13.29 -17.77
CA GLU A 47 33.58 12.68 -16.47
C GLU A 47 32.09 12.35 -16.29
N ARG A 48 31.18 13.23 -16.74
CA ARG A 48 29.72 13.04 -16.66
C ARG A 48 29.08 12.89 -18.04
N ILE A 49 28.19 13.81 -18.41
CA ILE A 49 27.41 13.73 -19.66
C ILE A 49 28.18 14.48 -20.76
N ALA A 50 28.36 13.87 -21.93
CA ALA A 50 28.98 14.58 -23.05
C ALA A 50 28.04 15.64 -23.65
N TYR A 51 26.79 15.29 -23.95
CA TYR A 51 25.75 16.25 -24.38
C TYR A 51 24.51 16.18 -23.47
N ARG A 52 24.15 17.27 -22.78
CA ARG A 52 22.89 17.40 -22.00
C ARG A 52 21.93 18.36 -22.71
N ILE A 53 20.99 17.81 -23.47
CA ILE A 53 20.17 18.54 -24.43
C ILE A 53 18.69 18.61 -24.04
N GLN A 54 17.96 19.52 -24.69
CA GLN A 54 16.48 19.53 -24.68
C GLN A 54 15.88 18.55 -25.72
N GLY A 55 16.63 18.18 -26.75
CA GLY A 55 16.09 17.53 -27.95
C GLY A 55 15.47 18.55 -28.92
N ASP A 56 14.72 18.06 -29.91
CA ASP A 56 14.05 18.86 -30.95
C ASP A 56 12.54 18.60 -31.03
N ALA A 57 11.84 19.35 -31.86
CA ALA A 57 10.42 19.18 -32.14
C ALA A 57 10.17 17.93 -33.00
N CYS A 58 9.18 17.10 -32.62
CA CYS A 58 8.77 16.00 -33.47
C CYS A 58 8.17 16.47 -34.81
N PRO A 59 8.33 15.71 -35.91
CA PRO A 59 7.79 16.08 -37.23
C PRO A 59 6.30 16.43 -37.19
N GLY A 60 5.94 17.59 -37.73
CA GLY A 60 4.57 18.12 -37.73
C GLY A 60 4.23 19.07 -36.57
N THR A 61 5.12 19.21 -35.57
CA THR A 61 4.99 20.25 -34.52
C THR A 61 5.06 21.65 -35.14
N VAL A 62 4.19 22.57 -34.70
CA VAL A 62 4.23 23.97 -35.14
C VAL A 62 5.24 24.76 -34.31
N VAL A 63 6.46 24.85 -34.81
CA VAL A 63 7.56 25.63 -34.20
C VAL A 63 7.50 27.09 -34.69
N SER A 64 7.77 28.05 -33.81
CA SER A 64 7.80 29.48 -34.16
C SER A 64 8.95 29.81 -35.12
N SER A 65 8.72 30.69 -36.10
CA SER A 65 9.67 30.99 -37.18
C SER A 65 10.96 31.70 -36.77
N ASN A 66 11.06 32.14 -35.51
CA ASN A 66 12.29 32.67 -34.91
C ASN A 66 13.13 31.62 -34.16
N ILE A 67 12.64 30.38 -34.06
CA ILE A 67 13.34 29.25 -33.46
C ILE A 67 13.92 28.39 -34.59
N THR A 68 15.23 28.20 -34.56
CA THR A 68 15.95 27.26 -35.43
C THR A 68 16.64 26.25 -34.55
N ASN A 69 16.12 25.03 -34.56
CA ASN A 69 16.78 23.87 -33.99
C ASN A 69 17.40 23.03 -35.10
N LEU A 70 18.55 22.42 -34.82
CA LEU A 70 19.19 21.42 -35.68
C LEU A 70 20.23 20.63 -34.90
N TYR A 71 20.06 19.32 -34.82
CA TYR A 71 21.03 18.37 -34.28
C TYR A 71 21.51 17.44 -35.41
N ALA A 72 22.79 17.49 -35.79
CA ALA A 72 23.32 16.67 -36.89
C ALA A 72 24.82 16.39 -36.75
N ASN A 73 25.24 15.15 -37.01
CA ASN A 73 26.64 14.71 -36.99
C ASN A 73 27.39 15.03 -35.67
N ASN A 74 26.72 14.91 -34.51
CA ASN A 74 27.38 15.14 -33.22
C ASN A 74 27.95 13.82 -32.68
N GLU A 75 29.22 13.80 -32.34
CA GLU A 75 29.94 12.61 -31.88
C GLU A 75 30.25 12.71 -30.38
N ALA A 76 30.01 11.62 -29.63
CA ALA A 76 30.30 11.49 -28.19
C ALA A 76 31.05 10.19 -27.92
N HIS A 77 32.17 10.23 -27.18
CA HIS A 77 32.82 8.99 -26.73
C HIS A 77 33.59 9.08 -25.41
N SER A 78 33.85 7.91 -24.82
CA SER A 78 34.65 7.78 -23.58
C SER A 78 34.11 8.67 -22.46
N ALA A 79 32.78 8.72 -22.32
CA ALA A 79 32.05 9.50 -21.33
C ALA A 79 31.16 8.60 -20.49
N MET A 80 30.72 9.06 -19.31
CA MET A 80 29.76 8.30 -18.48
C MET A 80 28.42 8.14 -19.21
N ALA A 81 27.89 9.22 -19.76
CA ALA A 81 26.74 9.20 -20.67
C ALA A 81 27.06 9.96 -21.97
N GLY A 82 26.75 9.37 -23.12
CA GLY A 82 27.02 9.95 -24.45
C GLY A 82 26.16 11.18 -24.72
N ALA A 83 24.85 11.02 -24.76
CA ALA A 83 23.93 12.14 -24.87
C ALA A 83 22.64 11.87 -24.06
N ALA A 84 22.10 12.91 -23.42
CA ALA A 84 20.97 12.75 -22.50
C ALA A 84 19.94 13.89 -22.56
N ILE A 85 18.67 13.53 -22.38
CA ILE A 85 17.54 14.41 -22.02
C ILE A 85 17.12 14.06 -20.61
N TRP A 86 16.84 15.09 -19.80
CA TRP A 86 16.40 15.00 -18.42
C TRP A 86 14.97 15.54 -18.28
N PRO A 87 14.18 15.11 -17.27
CA PRO A 87 12.87 15.67 -16.99
C PRO A 87 13.04 17.17 -16.73
N VAL A 88 12.36 17.97 -17.54
CA VAL A 88 12.69 19.40 -17.67
C VAL A 88 12.00 20.21 -16.59
N ASP A 89 12.79 20.96 -15.81
CA ASP A 89 12.34 22.21 -15.20
C ASP A 89 11.74 23.12 -16.30
N PRO A 90 10.74 23.97 -15.99
CA PRO A 90 9.92 24.62 -17.01
C PRO A 90 10.70 25.64 -17.88
N GLY A 91 11.18 25.20 -19.05
CA GLY A 91 12.01 26.02 -19.95
C GLY A 91 11.94 25.71 -21.45
N PHE A 92 11.05 24.81 -21.91
CA PHE A 92 10.89 24.55 -23.35
C PHE A 92 10.21 25.73 -24.06
N SER A 93 10.76 26.18 -25.19
CA SER A 93 10.32 27.42 -25.87
C SER A 93 9.04 27.29 -26.71
N TYR A 94 8.46 26.09 -26.80
CA TYR A 94 7.20 25.81 -27.50
C TYR A 94 6.48 24.61 -26.91
N ASP A 95 5.16 24.61 -27.08
CA ASP A 95 4.25 23.57 -26.61
C ASP A 95 4.25 22.36 -27.57
N THR A 96 4.43 21.16 -27.03
CA THR A 96 4.46 19.91 -27.80
C THR A 96 4.42 18.69 -26.87
N ASP A 97 3.70 17.65 -27.29
CA ASP A 97 3.55 16.38 -26.57
C ASP A 97 4.70 15.39 -26.86
N CYS A 98 5.69 15.79 -27.66
CA CYS A 98 6.69 14.88 -28.24
C CYS A 98 8.07 15.54 -28.38
N VAL A 99 9.15 14.79 -28.14
CA VAL A 99 10.54 15.20 -28.36
C VAL A 99 11.27 14.28 -29.35
N LEU A 100 11.95 14.89 -30.31
CA LEU A 100 12.82 14.23 -31.28
C LEU A 100 14.27 14.24 -30.78
N PHE A 101 14.91 13.08 -30.82
CA PHE A 101 16.31 12.87 -30.49
C PHE A 101 17.01 12.30 -31.73
N SER A 102 17.84 13.10 -32.39
CA SER A 102 18.44 12.70 -33.67
C SER A 102 19.83 13.27 -33.92
N GLY A 103 20.58 12.65 -34.82
CA GLY A 103 21.85 13.19 -35.30
C GLY A 103 23.04 13.02 -34.35
N PHE A 104 22.98 12.02 -33.47
CA PHE A 104 24.06 11.67 -32.54
C PHE A 104 24.69 10.30 -32.84
N THR A 105 26.02 10.25 -32.78
CA THR A 105 26.83 9.04 -32.82
C THR A 105 27.55 8.91 -31.47
N THR A 106 27.18 7.92 -30.66
CA THR A 106 27.77 7.70 -29.34
C THR A 106 28.52 6.36 -29.30
N TYR A 107 29.77 6.35 -28.82
CA TYR A 107 30.56 5.11 -28.76
C TYR A 107 31.45 5.00 -27.52
N LYS A 108 31.67 3.78 -27.03
CA LYS A 108 32.38 3.51 -25.76
C LYS A 108 31.89 4.42 -24.61
N ALA A 109 30.58 4.45 -24.42
CA ALA A 109 29.96 5.14 -23.29
C ALA A 109 29.89 4.21 -22.08
N TRP A 110 30.41 4.64 -20.93
CA TRP A 110 30.61 3.75 -19.78
C TRP A 110 29.30 3.28 -19.15
N TYR A 111 28.27 4.12 -19.08
CA TYR A 111 26.93 3.76 -18.59
C TYR A 111 25.91 3.80 -19.73
N TYR A 112 25.61 4.96 -20.32
CA TYR A 112 24.56 5.11 -21.33
C TYR A 112 25.08 5.71 -22.65
N GLY A 113 24.75 5.08 -23.78
CA GLY A 113 24.87 5.72 -25.09
C GLY A 113 23.91 6.90 -25.19
N LEU A 114 22.62 6.62 -25.08
CA LEU A 114 21.52 7.58 -24.99
C LEU A 114 20.69 7.34 -23.71
N TYR A 115 20.46 8.38 -22.93
CA TYR A 115 19.53 8.37 -21.78
C TYR A 115 18.45 9.44 -21.96
N ILE A 116 17.19 9.05 -22.12
CA ILE A 116 16.11 9.97 -22.48
C ILE A 116 14.99 9.86 -21.44
N ASN A 117 14.88 10.85 -20.56
CA ASN A 117 13.85 10.90 -19.52
C ASN A 117 13.07 12.22 -19.64
N THR A 118 11.75 12.16 -19.83
CA THR A 118 10.92 13.34 -20.13
C THR A 118 9.42 13.12 -19.94
N ARG A 119 8.64 14.21 -19.81
CA ARG A 119 7.16 14.22 -19.68
C ARG A 119 6.44 14.22 -21.05
N ARG A 120 7.02 13.55 -22.04
CA ARG A 120 6.63 13.62 -23.47
C ARG A 120 6.87 12.30 -24.17
N ASN A 121 6.16 12.08 -25.27
CA ASN A 121 6.47 11.02 -26.22
C ASN A 121 7.89 11.19 -26.80
N ILE A 122 8.56 10.10 -27.11
CA ILE A 122 9.97 10.10 -27.57
C ILE A 122 10.05 9.55 -28.98
N ILE A 123 10.76 10.24 -29.88
CA ILE A 123 11.24 9.70 -31.15
C ILE A 123 12.76 9.75 -31.16
N VAL A 124 13.43 8.60 -31.19
CA VAL A 124 14.86 8.49 -31.51
C VAL A 124 14.99 8.17 -32.99
N ASP A 125 15.66 9.02 -33.76
CA ASP A 125 15.79 8.88 -35.21
C ASP A 125 17.24 9.07 -35.68
N SER A 126 17.72 8.19 -36.55
CA SER A 126 18.99 8.36 -37.25
C SER A 126 20.19 8.55 -36.30
N CYS A 127 20.18 7.81 -35.19
CA CYS A 127 21.27 7.76 -34.21
C CYS A 127 22.13 6.51 -34.41
N THR A 128 23.40 6.59 -34.03
CA THR A 128 24.33 5.45 -33.99
C THR A 128 24.86 5.27 -32.58
N VAL A 129 24.79 4.05 -32.04
CA VAL A 129 25.24 3.73 -30.67
C VAL A 129 26.11 2.48 -30.69
N VAL A 130 27.31 2.53 -30.12
CA VAL A 130 28.32 1.47 -30.25
C VAL A 130 29.04 1.18 -28.93
N ASP A 131 29.03 -0.08 -28.47
CA ASP A 131 29.80 -0.56 -27.32
C ASP A 131 29.59 0.29 -26.03
N GLY A 132 28.34 0.71 -25.80
CA GLY A 132 27.90 1.30 -24.53
C GLY A 132 27.26 0.25 -23.62
N SER A 133 27.43 0.35 -22.30
CA SER A 133 26.87 -0.63 -21.34
C SER A 133 25.35 -0.76 -21.44
N VAL A 134 24.66 0.37 -21.58
CA VAL A 134 23.29 0.45 -22.10
C VAL A 134 23.31 1.37 -23.32
N GLY A 135 22.82 0.91 -24.46
CA GLY A 135 22.82 1.67 -25.70
C GLY A 135 21.75 2.77 -25.70
N ILE A 136 20.49 2.38 -25.55
CA ILE A 136 19.34 3.31 -25.48
C ILE A 136 18.46 2.93 -24.29
N LEU A 137 18.28 3.88 -23.37
CA LEU A 137 17.29 3.85 -22.30
C LEU A 137 16.33 5.05 -22.46
N ALA A 138 15.03 4.78 -22.45
CA ALA A 138 13.98 5.78 -22.66
C ALA A 138 12.87 5.66 -21.62
N PHE A 139 12.48 6.80 -21.05
CA PHE A 139 11.58 6.95 -19.91
C PHE A 139 10.57 8.08 -20.20
N VAL A 140 9.28 7.76 -20.19
CA VAL A 140 8.17 8.71 -20.35
C VAL A 140 7.46 8.89 -19.01
N ILE A 141 7.29 10.13 -18.57
CA ILE A 141 6.66 10.47 -17.29
C ILE A 141 5.22 10.98 -17.49
N GLY A 142 4.27 10.28 -16.87
CA GLY A 142 2.91 10.72 -16.62
C GLY A 142 1.90 10.36 -17.73
N PRO A 143 0.59 10.50 -17.46
CA PRO A 143 -0.02 10.89 -16.19
C PRO A 143 -0.02 9.75 -15.17
N SER A 144 -0.21 10.08 -13.89
CA SER A 144 -0.40 9.08 -12.83
C SER A 144 -1.64 8.22 -13.09
N ALA A 145 -1.52 6.90 -12.94
CA ALA A 145 -2.62 5.95 -13.09
C ALA A 145 -3.81 6.25 -12.15
N LEU A 146 -3.57 6.90 -11.01
CA LEU A 146 -4.61 7.39 -10.07
C LEU A 146 -5.61 8.39 -10.72
N THR A 147 -5.28 8.95 -11.88
CA THR A 147 -6.21 9.80 -12.65
C THR A 147 -7.21 9.00 -13.48
N HIS A 148 -6.94 7.71 -13.74
CA HIS A 148 -7.64 6.87 -14.73
C HIS A 148 -7.71 7.46 -16.15
N VAL A 149 -6.77 8.35 -16.50
CA VAL A 149 -6.67 8.99 -17.82
C VAL A 149 -5.56 8.30 -18.65
N PRO A 150 -5.87 7.72 -19.82
CA PRO A 150 -4.87 7.22 -20.77
C PRO A 150 -4.25 8.39 -21.56
N ALA A 151 -3.01 8.23 -22.03
CA ALA A 151 -2.26 9.30 -22.68
C ALA A 151 -1.65 8.96 -24.05
N ASN A 152 -1.87 7.75 -24.59
CA ASN A 152 -1.21 7.26 -25.82
C ASN A 152 0.33 7.31 -25.74
N ASN A 153 0.90 7.14 -24.54
CA ASN A 153 2.33 7.27 -24.29
C ASN A 153 3.15 6.38 -25.22
N SER A 154 4.18 6.94 -25.85
CA SER A 154 4.90 6.26 -26.91
C SER A 154 6.38 6.60 -26.97
N ILE A 155 7.19 5.56 -27.15
CA ILE A 155 8.61 5.63 -27.47
C ILE A 155 8.81 4.99 -28.85
N ILE A 156 9.41 5.71 -29.78
CA ILE A 156 9.75 5.23 -31.12
C ILE A 156 11.27 5.29 -31.28
N VAL A 157 11.90 4.19 -31.66
CA VAL A 157 13.30 4.14 -32.07
C VAL A 157 13.35 3.71 -33.53
N GLN A 158 13.91 4.56 -34.40
CA GLN A 158 13.88 4.33 -35.84
C GLN A 158 15.14 4.76 -36.59
N ASN A 159 15.34 4.17 -37.78
CA ASN A 159 16.42 4.47 -38.73
C ASN A 159 17.84 4.44 -38.11
N SER A 160 18.01 3.69 -37.02
CA SER A 160 19.17 3.78 -36.12
C SER A 160 20.02 2.52 -36.13
N LEU A 161 21.29 2.67 -35.79
CA LEU A 161 22.30 1.60 -35.77
C LEU A 161 22.78 1.39 -34.34
N VAL A 162 22.53 0.19 -33.79
CA VAL A 162 22.87 -0.17 -32.41
C VAL A 162 23.82 -1.36 -32.43
N ILE A 163 25.00 -1.20 -31.82
CA ILE A 163 26.11 -2.16 -31.91
C ILE A 163 26.61 -2.53 -30.51
N GLY A 164 26.74 -3.84 -30.25
CA GLY A 164 27.38 -4.40 -29.05
C GLY A 164 28.91 -4.35 -29.10
N SER A 165 29.57 -5.37 -28.56
CA SER A 165 31.04 -5.46 -28.52
C SER A 165 31.70 -5.56 -29.90
N ILE A 166 32.39 -4.51 -30.33
CA ILE A 166 33.11 -4.46 -31.61
C ILE A 166 34.50 -5.14 -31.62
N THR A 167 35.18 -5.27 -30.48
CA THR A 167 36.60 -5.68 -30.42
C THR A 167 36.95 -6.55 -29.19
N PRO A 168 37.32 -7.84 -29.36
CA PRO A 168 37.76 -8.70 -28.26
C PRO A 168 39.08 -8.31 -27.58
N ASN A 169 39.83 -7.34 -28.13
CA ASN A 169 41.03 -6.82 -27.46
C ASN A 169 40.67 -5.92 -26.26
N ASP A 170 39.46 -5.36 -26.27
CA ASP A 170 39.01 -4.31 -25.36
C ASP A 170 38.38 -4.91 -24.08
N CYS A 171 38.43 -6.24 -23.92
CA CYS A 171 38.02 -6.95 -22.71
C CYS A 171 38.79 -6.55 -21.44
N ASN A 172 39.87 -5.77 -21.58
CA ASN A 172 40.70 -5.27 -20.49
C ASN A 172 40.50 -3.75 -20.25
N ASP A 173 39.57 -3.09 -20.94
CA ASP A 173 39.19 -1.70 -20.69
C ASP A 173 38.38 -1.62 -19.38
N LEU A 174 39.08 -1.67 -18.24
CA LEU A 174 38.50 -1.59 -16.91
C LEU A 174 38.17 -0.14 -16.53
N LEU A 175 37.00 0.04 -15.93
CA LEU A 175 36.55 1.28 -15.34
C LEU A 175 37.20 1.45 -13.95
N ASP A 176 37.92 2.55 -13.70
CA ASP A 176 38.51 2.82 -12.37
C ASP A 176 37.43 3.25 -11.36
N THR A 177 36.78 2.26 -10.74
CA THR A 177 35.75 2.42 -9.71
C THR A 177 36.23 3.15 -8.45
N THR A 178 37.55 3.34 -8.27
CA THR A 178 38.11 4.11 -7.15
C THR A 178 38.18 5.62 -7.45
N SER A 179 37.97 6.02 -8.71
CA SER A 179 37.96 7.43 -9.10
C SER A 179 36.78 8.20 -8.47
N ASN A 180 37.08 9.36 -7.87
CA ASN A 180 36.08 10.22 -7.20
C ASN A 180 34.85 10.50 -8.07
N ASN A 181 35.05 10.67 -9.39
CA ASN A 181 33.96 10.88 -10.33
C ASN A 181 32.86 9.80 -10.24
N LEU A 182 33.26 8.52 -10.21
CA LEU A 182 32.33 7.39 -10.18
C LEU A 182 31.79 7.13 -8.76
N VAL A 183 32.63 7.33 -7.74
CA VAL A 183 32.19 7.33 -6.34
C VAL A 183 31.07 8.37 -6.11
N TYR A 184 31.11 9.50 -6.81
CA TYR A 184 30.07 10.54 -6.79
C TYR A 184 29.04 10.43 -7.94
N ALA A 185 29.00 9.30 -8.67
CA ALA A 185 28.07 9.02 -9.76
C ALA A 185 27.27 7.71 -9.58
N GLN A 186 27.24 7.15 -8.36
CA GLN A 186 26.64 5.84 -8.07
C GLN A 186 25.17 5.73 -8.54
N THR A 187 24.39 6.81 -8.44
CA THR A 187 22.98 6.84 -8.92
C THR A 187 22.85 6.74 -10.44
N ALA A 188 23.92 6.95 -11.22
CA ALA A 188 23.91 6.77 -12.66
C ALA A 188 24.29 5.36 -13.12
N ILE A 189 24.72 4.45 -12.22
CA ILE A 189 25.09 3.08 -12.57
C ILE A 189 23.87 2.35 -13.18
N PRO A 190 23.96 1.76 -14.39
CA PRO A 190 22.82 1.06 -14.99
C PRO A 190 22.54 -0.26 -14.28
N SER A 191 21.37 -0.39 -13.66
CA SER A 191 20.89 -1.64 -13.05
C SER A 191 20.04 -2.50 -14.00
N VAL A 192 19.64 -1.97 -15.17
CA VAL A 192 18.70 -2.61 -16.12
C VAL A 192 19.26 -3.78 -16.94
N SER A 193 20.46 -4.29 -16.66
CA SER A 193 21.07 -5.41 -17.40
C SER A 193 21.40 -6.60 -16.50
N ALA A 194 21.44 -7.79 -17.10
CA ALA A 194 21.53 -9.09 -16.42
C ALA A 194 22.80 -9.36 -15.59
N THR A 195 23.71 -8.39 -15.45
CA THR A 195 25.09 -8.60 -14.96
C THR A 195 25.70 -7.38 -14.26
N SER A 196 24.92 -6.38 -13.86
CA SER A 196 25.40 -5.08 -13.33
C SER A 196 25.94 -5.11 -11.88
N ASN A 197 26.54 -6.22 -11.43
CA ASN A 197 27.10 -6.35 -10.09
C ASN A 197 28.50 -5.73 -9.98
N ASN A 198 28.57 -4.49 -9.49
CA ASN A 198 29.73 -3.88 -8.84
C ASN A 198 31.11 -4.03 -9.55
N GLY A 199 31.20 -3.56 -10.79
CA GLY A 199 32.48 -3.22 -11.43
C GLY A 199 33.11 -4.31 -12.29
N ASP A 200 32.63 -5.56 -12.23
CA ASP A 200 32.90 -6.51 -13.30
C ASP A 200 32.16 -6.09 -14.59
N ALA A 201 32.79 -6.32 -15.75
CA ALA A 201 32.38 -5.71 -17.02
C ALA A 201 31.16 -6.41 -17.66
N GLY A 202 29.97 -6.16 -17.09
CA GLY A 202 28.69 -6.74 -17.51
C GLY A 202 28.34 -6.59 -19.00
N GLY A 203 27.39 -7.44 -19.44
CA GLY A 203 26.86 -7.51 -20.80
C GLY A 203 26.32 -6.17 -21.31
N ARG A 204 26.66 -5.82 -22.55
CA ARG A 204 26.10 -4.64 -23.21
C ARG A 204 24.62 -4.87 -23.54
N SER A 205 23.73 -3.96 -23.15
CA SER A 205 22.31 -3.99 -23.53
C SER A 205 22.05 -2.97 -24.65
N GLY A 206 21.53 -3.40 -25.80
CA GLY A 206 21.34 -2.54 -26.97
C GLY A 206 20.21 -1.51 -26.80
N ILE A 207 18.96 -1.98 -26.77
CA ILE A 207 17.78 -1.18 -26.47
C ILE A 207 17.08 -1.79 -25.25
N VAL A 208 16.77 -0.97 -24.24
CA VAL A 208 16.00 -1.39 -23.07
C VAL A 208 14.50 -1.18 -23.30
N PHE A 209 13.67 -2.02 -22.69
CA PHE A 209 12.21 -1.89 -22.63
C PHE A 209 11.75 -0.52 -22.09
N PRO A 210 10.52 -0.09 -22.41
CA PRO A 210 10.04 1.26 -22.13
C PRO A 210 9.64 1.45 -20.66
N PHE A 211 10.33 2.36 -19.97
CA PHE A 211 9.81 2.90 -18.71
C PHE A 211 8.71 3.92 -19.03
N ILE A 212 7.49 3.69 -18.55
CA ILE A 212 6.35 4.61 -18.72
C ILE A 212 5.64 4.75 -17.36
N SER A 213 6.29 5.44 -16.43
CA SER A 213 5.80 5.65 -15.06
C SER A 213 4.89 6.87 -14.99
N GLY A 214 3.90 6.82 -14.09
CA GLY A 214 3.01 7.92 -13.78
C GLY A 214 3.66 9.10 -13.06
N GLY A 215 4.91 8.95 -12.59
CA GLY A 215 5.67 9.93 -11.82
C GLY A 215 7.13 10.07 -12.26
N ASP A 216 7.86 10.92 -11.57
CA ASP A 216 9.27 11.23 -11.81
C ASP A 216 10.15 10.30 -10.97
N ASN A 217 11.21 9.69 -11.54
CA ASN A 217 12.09 8.77 -10.80
C ASN A 217 13.22 9.46 -10.02
N MET A 218 12.94 10.68 -9.54
CA MET A 218 13.75 11.53 -8.65
C MET A 218 15.25 11.65 -8.97
N MET A 219 15.66 11.32 -10.20
CA MET A 219 17.05 11.25 -10.59
C MET A 219 17.59 12.69 -10.79
N PRO A 220 18.84 12.98 -10.40
CA PRO A 220 19.91 12.05 -10.08
C PRO A 220 20.02 11.70 -8.58
N ARG A 221 19.02 12.04 -7.75
CA ARG A 221 19.05 11.71 -6.31
C ARG A 221 18.77 10.24 -6.07
N HIS A 222 17.80 9.69 -6.79
CA HIS A 222 17.53 8.25 -6.88
C HIS A 222 18.24 7.67 -8.11
N PRO A 223 18.38 6.33 -8.23
CA PRO A 223 19.03 5.71 -9.37
C PRO A 223 18.30 6.01 -10.68
N TRP A 224 19.06 6.28 -11.75
CA TRP A 224 18.54 6.67 -13.06
C TRP A 224 17.64 5.62 -13.72
N THR A 225 17.71 4.38 -13.22
CA THR A 225 17.03 3.17 -13.66
C THR A 225 15.93 2.67 -12.71
N ASN A 226 15.66 3.39 -11.60
CA ASN A 226 14.56 3.06 -10.70
C ASN A 226 13.21 3.61 -11.20
N ILE A 227 12.13 3.09 -10.61
CA ILE A 227 10.78 3.66 -10.60
C ILE A 227 10.47 4.17 -9.19
N ASP A 228 9.89 5.38 -9.07
CA ASP A 228 9.40 5.97 -7.81
C ASP A 228 7.89 6.34 -7.89
N ALA A 229 7.17 5.74 -8.85
CA ALA A 229 5.72 5.81 -8.98
C ALA A 229 5.20 4.67 -9.88
N TYR A 230 3.94 4.26 -9.63
CA TYR A 230 3.22 3.27 -10.44
C TYR A 230 3.36 3.52 -11.96
N PRO A 231 3.31 2.48 -12.81
CA PRO A 231 3.16 2.61 -14.26
C PRO A 231 1.95 3.47 -14.65
N CYS A 232 1.95 3.99 -15.88
CA CYS A 232 0.74 4.52 -16.51
C CYS A 232 -0.32 3.42 -16.76
N ILE A 233 -1.47 3.78 -17.34
CA ILE A 233 -2.51 2.82 -17.77
C ILE A 233 -2.53 2.54 -19.29
N ASP A 234 -1.58 3.13 -20.01
CA ASP A 234 -1.46 3.08 -21.47
C ASP A 234 -0.04 3.47 -21.90
N GLY A 235 0.48 2.84 -22.94
CA GLY A 235 1.90 2.92 -23.33
C GLY A 235 2.27 1.99 -24.48
N VAL A 236 3.34 2.30 -25.22
CA VAL A 236 3.93 1.43 -26.27
C VAL A 236 5.38 1.80 -26.59
N MET A 237 6.22 0.82 -26.91
CA MET A 237 7.48 1.04 -27.63
C MET A 237 7.40 0.53 -29.07
N LYS A 238 8.02 1.23 -30.01
CA LYS A 238 8.13 0.82 -31.41
C LYS A 238 9.59 0.88 -31.86
N ILE A 239 10.13 -0.25 -32.31
CA ILE A 239 11.48 -0.35 -32.87
C ILE A 239 11.34 -0.66 -34.37
N ASN A 240 11.63 0.33 -35.23
CA ASN A 240 11.31 0.28 -36.65
C ASN A 240 12.50 0.68 -37.53
N ASN A 241 12.90 -0.17 -38.48
CA ASN A 241 14.06 0.10 -39.35
C ASN A 241 15.34 0.34 -38.54
N VAL A 242 15.62 -0.57 -37.59
CA VAL A 242 16.80 -0.53 -36.71
C VAL A 242 17.73 -1.70 -37.06
N THR A 243 19.02 -1.40 -37.16
CA THR A 243 20.06 -2.42 -37.33
C THR A 243 20.70 -2.74 -35.99
N PHE A 244 20.61 -3.99 -35.55
CA PHE A 244 21.39 -4.52 -34.43
C PHE A 244 22.62 -5.26 -34.96
N ALA A 245 23.79 -4.99 -34.39
CA ALA A 245 25.02 -5.68 -34.78
C ALA A 245 25.90 -6.09 -33.60
N TYR A 246 26.66 -7.18 -33.77
CA TYR A 246 27.71 -7.66 -32.86
C TYR A 246 27.27 -8.04 -31.42
N PHE A 247 25.96 -8.24 -31.15
CA PHE A 247 25.47 -8.79 -29.88
C PHE A 247 25.75 -10.31 -29.78
N ASN A 248 26.75 -10.69 -28.97
CA ASN A 248 27.25 -12.05 -28.79
C ASN A 248 27.88 -12.22 -27.40
N ASP A 249 28.21 -13.46 -27.03
CA ASP A 249 29.01 -13.76 -25.83
C ASP A 249 30.50 -13.50 -26.12
N ILE A 250 31.04 -12.43 -25.52
CA ILE A 250 32.38 -11.88 -25.75
C ILE A 250 32.94 -11.41 -24.39
N CYS A 251 34.25 -11.47 -24.16
CA CYS A 251 34.87 -11.05 -22.87
C CYS A 251 34.31 -11.75 -21.60
N SER A 252 33.73 -12.94 -21.72
CA SER A 252 32.95 -13.61 -20.65
C SER A 252 31.68 -12.85 -20.19
N ARG A 253 31.29 -11.78 -20.89
CA ARG A 253 29.98 -11.13 -20.78
C ARG A 253 29.04 -11.59 -21.90
N ARG A 254 27.74 -11.43 -21.67
CA ARG A 254 26.67 -11.77 -22.61
C ARG A 254 25.95 -10.50 -23.05
N ASP A 255 26.31 -10.00 -24.23
CA ASP A 255 25.66 -8.80 -24.79
C ASP A 255 24.25 -9.14 -25.29
N ILE A 256 23.25 -8.30 -25.02
CA ILE A 256 21.84 -8.51 -25.36
C ILE A 256 21.34 -7.37 -26.26
N ALA A 257 20.74 -7.69 -27.41
CA ALA A 257 20.24 -6.67 -28.34
C ALA A 257 18.99 -5.93 -27.81
N ILE A 258 18.00 -6.65 -27.27
CA ILE A 258 16.78 -6.09 -26.65
C ILE A 258 16.63 -6.61 -25.21
N GLN A 259 16.66 -5.71 -24.24
CA GLN A 259 16.74 -6.02 -22.81
C GLN A 259 15.47 -5.57 -22.08
N VAL A 260 14.79 -6.47 -21.34
CA VAL A 260 13.72 -6.08 -20.40
C VAL A 260 14.32 -5.30 -19.24
N ALA A 261 13.70 -4.21 -18.78
CA ALA A 261 14.24 -3.42 -17.67
C ALA A 261 14.21 -4.23 -16.37
N GLN A 262 15.38 -4.56 -15.82
CA GLN A 262 15.50 -5.51 -14.71
C GLN A 262 15.09 -4.98 -13.33
N HIS A 263 14.78 -3.68 -13.22
CA HIS A 263 14.38 -3.00 -11.97
C HIS A 263 13.13 -2.11 -12.20
N ASP A 264 12.36 -2.39 -13.26
CA ASP A 264 10.96 -1.95 -13.40
C ASP A 264 10.10 -3.15 -13.02
N ASP A 265 9.99 -3.35 -11.71
CA ASP A 265 9.30 -4.48 -11.08
C ASP A 265 7.77 -4.37 -11.19
N ASP A 266 7.21 -3.19 -11.47
CA ASP A 266 5.76 -2.97 -11.49
C ASP A 266 5.08 -3.42 -12.80
N GLY A 267 5.53 -2.92 -13.95
CA GLY A 267 4.76 -3.09 -15.19
C GLY A 267 5.29 -2.35 -16.42
N GLN A 268 5.93 -3.10 -17.31
CA GLN A 268 6.52 -2.60 -18.56
C GLN A 268 5.60 -2.78 -19.78
N PHE A 269 5.63 -1.82 -20.70
CA PHE A 269 4.66 -1.75 -21.81
C PHE A 269 5.08 -2.53 -23.07
N PRO A 270 4.12 -2.93 -23.93
CA PRO A 270 4.39 -3.75 -25.11
C PRO A 270 5.37 -3.10 -26.10
N VAL A 271 6.30 -3.91 -26.61
CA VAL A 271 7.29 -3.53 -27.63
C VAL A 271 6.85 -4.10 -28.99
N LEU A 272 6.74 -3.24 -30.00
CA LEU A 272 6.41 -3.63 -31.37
C LEU A 272 7.66 -3.49 -32.26
N THR A 273 8.03 -4.52 -33.00
CA THR A 273 9.20 -4.50 -33.90
C THR A 273 8.83 -4.69 -35.37
N SER A 274 9.58 -4.03 -36.25
CA SER A 274 9.43 -4.10 -37.72
C SER A 274 10.69 -3.60 -38.45
N LEU A 275 10.91 -4.07 -39.67
CA LEU A 275 12.05 -3.72 -40.53
C LEU A 275 13.43 -3.87 -39.85
N ILE A 276 13.55 -4.82 -38.92
CA ILE A 276 14.79 -5.07 -38.18
C ILE A 276 15.85 -5.69 -39.09
N SER A 277 17.10 -5.27 -38.93
CA SER A 277 18.26 -5.90 -39.57
C SER A 277 19.23 -6.43 -38.52
N LEU A 278 19.63 -7.70 -38.63
CA LEU A 278 20.56 -8.35 -37.71
C LEU A 278 21.89 -8.64 -38.43
N TYR A 279 23.01 -8.18 -37.88
CA TYR A 279 24.34 -8.40 -38.44
C TYR A 279 25.31 -8.95 -37.40
N ASN A 280 25.71 -10.22 -37.54
CA ASN A 280 26.55 -10.91 -36.55
C ASN A 280 25.98 -10.80 -35.12
N VAL A 281 24.68 -11.09 -34.98
CA VAL A 281 23.97 -11.19 -33.70
C VAL A 281 23.65 -12.66 -33.48
N SER A 282 24.00 -13.19 -32.31
CA SER A 282 23.62 -14.54 -31.90
C SER A 282 22.13 -14.59 -31.54
N GLN A 283 21.44 -15.68 -31.91
CA GLN A 283 20.01 -15.88 -31.60
C GLN A 283 19.75 -15.82 -30.09
N ASP A 284 20.64 -16.40 -29.28
CA ASP A 284 20.52 -16.40 -27.83
C ASP A 284 20.74 -15.00 -27.24
N ASN A 285 21.45 -14.13 -27.95
CA ASN A 285 21.78 -12.75 -27.56
C ASN A 285 20.75 -11.72 -28.05
N LEU A 286 19.64 -12.17 -28.68
CA LEU A 286 18.66 -11.28 -29.27
C LEU A 286 17.75 -10.59 -28.24
N ILE A 287 17.27 -11.34 -27.24
CA ILE A 287 16.33 -10.85 -26.21
C ILE A 287 16.73 -11.43 -24.86
N PHE A 288 16.58 -10.65 -23.77
CA PHE A 288 16.63 -11.18 -22.41
C PHE A 288 15.56 -10.55 -21.51
N ASN A 289 14.72 -11.41 -20.94
CA ASN A 289 13.99 -11.16 -19.70
C ASN A 289 14.73 -11.80 -18.52
N GLY A 290 14.53 -11.27 -17.32
CA GLY A 290 15.05 -11.82 -16.08
C GLY A 290 13.98 -12.49 -15.23
N ARG A 291 14.26 -12.58 -13.93
CA ARG A 291 13.36 -13.14 -12.90
C ARG A 291 12.92 -12.04 -11.92
N PRO A 292 11.68 -12.10 -11.40
CA PRO A 292 11.18 -11.16 -10.40
C PRO A 292 12.15 -10.99 -9.25
N ASN A 293 12.32 -9.75 -8.80
CA ASN A 293 13.15 -9.44 -7.65
C ASN A 293 12.47 -9.95 -6.36
N LEU A 294 13.19 -10.75 -5.56
CA LEU A 294 12.69 -11.24 -4.27
C LEU A 294 12.82 -10.21 -3.15
N ASP A 295 13.71 -9.22 -3.29
CA ASP A 295 13.97 -8.23 -2.23
C ASP A 295 12.77 -7.27 -2.02
N VAL A 296 11.91 -7.10 -3.04
CA VAL A 296 10.64 -6.33 -3.00
C VAL A 296 9.41 -7.19 -2.67
N VAL A 297 9.59 -8.47 -2.29
CA VAL A 297 8.50 -9.34 -1.81
C VAL A 297 8.35 -9.20 -0.29
N ASP A 298 8.15 -7.97 0.16
CA ASP A 298 8.01 -7.58 1.57
C ASP A 298 6.69 -6.81 1.84
N PRO A 299 6.23 -6.70 3.10
CA PRO A 299 5.00 -5.98 3.47
C PRO A 299 4.89 -4.50 3.09
N SER A 300 5.98 -3.87 2.64
CA SER A 300 6.05 -2.48 2.18
C SER A 300 5.75 -2.41 0.68
N ASP A 301 6.42 -3.26 -0.11
CA ASP A 301 6.42 -3.21 -1.56
C ASP A 301 5.33 -4.14 -2.18
N CYS A 302 5.69 -5.32 -2.70
CA CYS A 302 4.74 -6.26 -3.32
C CYS A 302 4.03 -7.22 -2.34
N VAL A 303 4.23 -7.01 -1.03
CA VAL A 303 3.59 -7.64 0.14
C VAL A 303 3.99 -9.08 0.42
N ASP A 304 3.61 -10.01 -0.45
CA ASP A 304 3.74 -11.46 -0.20
C ASP A 304 3.63 -12.31 -1.48
N MET A 305 3.90 -11.69 -2.64
CA MET A 305 3.96 -12.30 -3.96
C MET A 305 4.85 -11.42 -4.85
N ASP A 306 5.49 -12.00 -5.87
CA ASP A 306 6.21 -11.26 -6.91
C ASP A 306 5.45 -10.02 -7.43
N CYS A 307 6.20 -8.99 -7.81
CA CYS A 307 5.70 -7.93 -8.68
C CYS A 307 5.57 -8.41 -10.15
N ASP A 308 4.78 -7.73 -10.98
CA ASP A 308 4.38 -8.22 -12.31
C ASP A 308 5.26 -7.73 -13.48
N GLY A 309 6.12 -6.74 -13.27
CA GLY A 309 6.91 -6.06 -14.30
C GLY A 309 7.83 -6.97 -15.09
N LEU A 310 8.44 -7.98 -14.46
CA LEU A 310 9.22 -9.03 -15.14
C LEU A 310 8.38 -10.24 -15.60
N LYS A 311 7.09 -10.26 -15.27
CA LYS A 311 6.16 -11.39 -15.50
C LYS A 311 5.17 -11.16 -16.64
N LYS A 312 4.89 -9.91 -17.03
CA LYS A 312 3.86 -9.54 -18.02
C LYS A 312 4.40 -8.83 -19.28
N ASN A 313 5.67 -9.03 -19.60
CA ASN A 313 6.33 -8.48 -20.79
C ASN A 313 5.82 -9.09 -22.10
N LEU A 314 5.58 -8.23 -23.10
CA LEU A 314 5.12 -8.59 -24.44
C LEU A 314 5.95 -7.86 -25.51
N LEU A 315 6.62 -8.61 -26.36
CA LEU A 315 7.21 -8.11 -27.61
C LEU A 315 6.50 -8.76 -28.81
N ILE A 316 6.18 -7.99 -29.84
CA ILE A 316 5.54 -8.48 -31.06
C ILE A 316 6.42 -8.14 -32.27
N ASP A 317 6.95 -9.18 -32.93
CA ASP A 317 7.52 -9.08 -34.27
C ASP A 317 6.38 -9.01 -35.28
N THR A 318 6.14 -7.81 -35.83
CA THR A 318 4.92 -7.52 -36.60
C THR A 318 5.02 -7.92 -38.07
N ASP A 319 6.23 -8.02 -38.62
CA ASP A 319 6.50 -8.37 -40.02
C ASP A 319 7.39 -9.61 -40.21
N GLY A 320 8.03 -10.09 -39.14
CA GLY A 320 8.91 -11.26 -39.14
C GLY A 320 10.39 -10.95 -39.31
N THR A 321 10.79 -9.68 -39.24
CA THR A 321 12.19 -9.28 -39.46
C THR A 321 13.11 -9.50 -38.25
N LEU A 322 12.56 -9.66 -37.05
CA LEU A 322 13.34 -9.93 -35.83
C LEU A 322 13.60 -11.43 -35.63
N VAL A 323 12.60 -12.29 -35.83
CA VAL A 323 12.68 -13.75 -35.57
C VAL A 323 12.34 -14.64 -36.77
N GLY A 324 12.31 -14.06 -37.98
CA GLY A 324 12.14 -14.77 -39.26
C GLY A 324 10.69 -15.00 -39.70
N GLN A 325 9.70 -14.73 -38.84
CA GLN A 325 8.27 -14.73 -39.18
C GLN A 325 7.44 -13.99 -38.11
N PRO A 326 6.29 -13.37 -38.44
CA PRO A 326 5.46 -12.65 -37.47
C PRO A 326 5.09 -13.50 -36.26
N SER A 327 5.46 -13.02 -35.07
CA SER A 327 5.47 -13.80 -33.83
C SER A 327 5.25 -12.90 -32.60
N SER A 328 4.72 -13.48 -31.53
CA SER A 328 4.58 -12.85 -30.22
C SER A 328 5.56 -13.50 -29.24
N ILE A 329 6.19 -12.70 -28.39
CA ILE A 329 7.23 -13.13 -27.46
C ILE A 329 6.84 -12.62 -26.06
N ILE A 330 6.65 -13.55 -25.12
CA ILE A 330 6.01 -13.27 -23.82
C ILE A 330 6.81 -13.87 -22.66
N SER A 331 6.86 -13.16 -21.53
CA SER A 331 7.58 -13.60 -20.32
C SER A 331 6.99 -14.86 -19.67
N GLN A 332 7.81 -15.56 -18.88
CA GLN A 332 7.37 -16.70 -18.08
C GLN A 332 6.74 -16.21 -16.76
N ALA A 333 5.41 -16.17 -16.68
CA ALA A 333 4.68 -15.76 -15.47
C ALA A 333 4.61 -16.86 -14.39
N ASP A 334 4.76 -18.13 -14.77
CA ASP A 334 4.77 -19.33 -13.91
C ASP A 334 6.15 -19.64 -13.29
N TYR A 335 7.10 -18.70 -13.35
CA TYR A 335 8.42 -18.88 -12.75
C TYR A 335 8.31 -19.23 -11.25
N ASP A 336 9.03 -20.30 -10.85
CA ASP A 336 9.06 -20.93 -9.52
C ASP A 336 7.68 -21.10 -8.85
N TRP A 337 6.65 -21.40 -9.66
CA TRP A 337 5.29 -21.68 -9.20
C TRP A 337 5.24 -22.80 -8.15
N GLY A 338 4.80 -22.46 -6.95
CA GLY A 338 4.72 -23.35 -5.79
C GLY A 338 5.75 -23.05 -4.71
N ASP A 339 6.78 -22.24 -4.98
CA ASP A 339 7.63 -21.68 -3.93
C ASP A 339 6.82 -20.68 -3.07
N GLN A 340 7.22 -20.52 -1.82
CA GLN A 340 6.59 -19.60 -0.87
C GLN A 340 7.32 -18.25 -0.77
N THR A 341 8.56 -18.17 -1.27
CA THR A 341 9.35 -16.93 -1.35
C THR A 341 8.82 -15.99 -2.44
N HIS A 342 8.69 -16.49 -3.67
CA HIS A 342 8.01 -15.80 -4.78
C HIS A 342 6.50 -15.60 -4.54
N GLY A 343 5.93 -16.27 -3.55
CA GLY A 343 4.53 -16.12 -3.13
C GLY A 343 3.49 -16.54 -4.17
N VAL A 344 3.89 -17.19 -5.27
CA VAL A 344 3.03 -17.68 -6.36
C VAL A 344 2.78 -19.17 -6.24
N GLY A 345 1.53 -19.61 -6.35
CA GLY A 345 1.20 -21.04 -6.40
C GLY A 345 -0.28 -21.35 -6.31
N ASP A 346 -0.63 -22.65 -6.36
CA ASP A 346 -2.02 -23.12 -6.22
C ASP A 346 -2.70 -22.64 -4.92
N TYR A 347 -1.91 -22.37 -3.87
CA TYR A 347 -2.35 -21.84 -2.58
C TYR A 347 -2.78 -20.35 -2.60
N ARG A 348 -2.51 -19.64 -3.70
CA ARG A 348 -2.96 -18.25 -3.96
C ARG A 348 -4.19 -18.14 -4.86
N ILE A 349 -4.65 -19.23 -5.46
CA ILE A 349 -5.82 -19.19 -6.35
C ILE A 349 -7.05 -18.75 -5.52
N PRO A 350 -7.81 -17.73 -5.94
CA PRO A 350 -8.93 -17.21 -5.17
C PRO A 350 -9.91 -18.32 -4.75
N SER A 351 -10.21 -18.40 -3.45
CA SER A 351 -10.90 -19.56 -2.84
C SER A 351 -12.29 -19.85 -3.42
N VAL A 352 -12.92 -18.84 -4.02
CA VAL A 352 -14.18 -18.95 -4.77
C VAL A 352 -14.07 -19.88 -5.99
N VAL A 353 -12.90 -19.93 -6.65
CA VAL A 353 -12.61 -20.82 -7.78
C VAL A 353 -12.59 -22.29 -7.35
N LEU A 354 -12.09 -22.55 -6.14
CA LEU A 354 -11.91 -23.90 -5.61
C LEU A 354 -13.24 -24.54 -5.16
N SER A 355 -14.35 -23.79 -5.18
CA SER A 355 -15.66 -24.22 -4.71
C SER A 355 -16.69 -24.24 -5.85
N GLY A 356 -17.10 -25.43 -6.29
CA GLY A 356 -18.14 -25.59 -7.30
C GLY A 356 -19.51 -25.15 -6.80
N SER A 357 -20.42 -24.79 -7.72
CA SER A 357 -21.78 -24.31 -7.42
C SER A 357 -22.71 -25.32 -6.72
N ASN A 358 -22.22 -26.54 -6.49
CA ASN A 358 -22.86 -27.60 -5.70
C ASN A 358 -22.20 -27.83 -4.32
N GLY A 359 -21.22 -27.00 -3.92
CA GLY A 359 -20.46 -27.14 -2.69
C GLY A 359 -19.37 -28.21 -2.68
N GLN A 360 -19.06 -28.83 -3.83
CA GLN A 360 -17.92 -29.74 -3.97
C GLN A 360 -16.67 -28.95 -4.37
N MET A 361 -15.50 -29.35 -3.86
CA MET A 361 -14.24 -28.72 -4.28
C MET A 361 -13.94 -29.05 -5.75
N ILE A 362 -13.61 -28.04 -6.54
CA ILE A 362 -13.13 -28.20 -7.91
C ILE A 362 -11.66 -28.64 -7.85
N ASN A 363 -11.34 -29.77 -8.49
CA ASN A 363 -9.95 -30.18 -8.65
C ASN A 363 -9.30 -29.31 -9.74
N ILE A 364 -8.68 -28.22 -9.32
CA ILE A 364 -8.14 -27.20 -10.23
C ILE A 364 -7.15 -27.80 -11.25
N ASN A 365 -6.36 -28.80 -10.83
CA ASN A 365 -5.39 -29.52 -11.66
C ASN A 365 -6.02 -30.44 -12.73
N GLN A 366 -7.34 -30.62 -12.73
CA GLN A 366 -8.08 -31.34 -13.77
C GLN A 366 -8.81 -30.41 -14.74
N THR A 367 -9.29 -29.24 -14.26
CA THR A 367 -9.99 -28.26 -15.10
C THR A 367 -9.02 -27.30 -15.78
N TYR A 368 -7.95 -26.90 -15.09
CA TYR A 368 -6.91 -26.01 -15.57
C TYR A 368 -5.53 -26.65 -15.26
N PRO A 369 -5.03 -27.56 -16.12
CA PRO A 369 -3.77 -28.28 -15.89
C PRO A 369 -2.50 -27.46 -16.14
N HIS A 370 -2.61 -26.21 -16.62
CA HIS A 370 -1.47 -25.36 -16.97
C HIS A 370 -1.42 -24.09 -16.09
N ARG A 371 -0.29 -23.37 -16.12
CA ARG A 371 0.03 -22.24 -15.23
C ARG A 371 0.67 -21.09 -15.99
N GLY A 372 0.55 -19.89 -15.44
CA GLY A 372 0.98 -18.65 -16.08
C GLY A 372 0.04 -18.24 -17.23
N ILE A 373 0.55 -17.35 -18.07
CA ILE A 373 -0.15 -16.81 -19.25
C ILE A 373 -0.61 -17.95 -20.16
N SER A 374 -1.83 -17.83 -20.71
CA SER A 374 -2.41 -18.76 -21.69
C SER A 374 -1.52 -18.93 -22.92
N LEU A 375 -0.95 -20.12 -23.13
CA LEU A 375 -0.07 -20.41 -24.29
C LEU A 375 -0.78 -21.22 -25.38
N ASP A 376 -0.78 -20.70 -26.60
CA ASP A 376 -1.08 -21.48 -27.81
C ASP A 376 -0.03 -22.59 -28.03
N THR A 377 -0.49 -23.65 -28.70
CA THR A 377 0.28 -24.80 -29.18
C THR A 377 1.53 -24.47 -30.02
N THR A 378 1.66 -23.26 -30.58
CA THR A 378 2.87 -22.83 -31.30
C THR A 378 3.93 -22.15 -30.41
N CYS A 379 3.62 -21.90 -29.14
CA CYS A 379 4.54 -21.31 -28.17
C CYS A 379 5.67 -22.27 -27.80
N SER A 380 6.90 -21.73 -27.78
CA SER A 380 8.11 -22.48 -27.49
C SER A 380 9.03 -21.70 -26.55
N TYR A 381 9.26 -22.23 -25.35
CA TYR A 381 10.13 -21.59 -24.36
C TYR A 381 11.56 -21.47 -24.88
N GLN A 382 12.17 -20.30 -24.73
CA GLN A 382 13.56 -20.00 -25.09
C GLN A 382 14.36 -19.79 -23.79
N PRO A 383 15.07 -20.81 -23.26
CA PRO A 383 15.66 -20.76 -21.91
C PRO A 383 16.64 -19.62 -21.69
N LEU A 384 17.40 -19.24 -22.72
CA LEU A 384 18.36 -18.15 -22.64
C LEU A 384 17.69 -16.77 -22.73
N TRP A 385 16.48 -16.65 -23.29
CA TRP A 385 15.69 -15.40 -23.25
C TRP A 385 14.80 -15.27 -22.00
N GLN A 386 14.50 -16.39 -21.33
CA GLN A 386 13.50 -16.50 -20.25
C GLN A 386 12.08 -16.07 -20.68
N MET A 387 11.76 -16.32 -21.96
CA MET A 387 10.49 -15.98 -22.61
C MET A 387 10.01 -17.11 -23.54
N TYR A 388 8.71 -17.17 -23.80
CA TYR A 388 8.12 -18.02 -24.85
C TYR A 388 8.09 -17.28 -26.18
N LEU A 389 8.54 -17.95 -27.25
CA LEU A 389 8.37 -17.53 -28.64
C LEU A 389 7.17 -18.26 -29.24
N CYS A 390 6.07 -17.53 -29.42
CA CYS A 390 4.80 -17.97 -30.01
C CYS A 390 4.74 -17.54 -31.48
N ARG A 391 4.60 -18.52 -32.37
CA ARG A 391 4.74 -18.33 -33.82
C ARG A 391 3.37 -18.08 -34.47
N ASN A 392 3.33 -18.09 -35.81
CA ASN A 392 2.11 -18.09 -36.62
C ASN A 392 1.10 -16.96 -36.33
N ARG A 393 1.58 -15.78 -35.93
CA ARG A 393 0.77 -14.58 -35.69
C ARG A 393 -0.31 -14.72 -34.59
N THR A 394 -0.10 -15.60 -33.60
CA THR A 394 -0.95 -15.69 -32.41
C THR A 394 -1.06 -14.32 -31.74
N GLN A 395 -2.28 -13.76 -31.69
CA GLN A 395 -2.49 -12.32 -31.52
C GLN A 395 -2.56 -11.89 -30.05
N TYR A 396 -1.48 -12.12 -29.31
CA TYR A 396 -1.36 -11.68 -27.91
C TYR A 396 -1.49 -10.16 -27.77
N ARG A 397 -2.16 -9.73 -26.69
CA ARG A 397 -2.26 -8.33 -26.28
C ARG A 397 -2.25 -8.20 -24.76
N MET A 398 -1.81 -7.04 -24.30
CA MET A 398 -1.96 -6.63 -22.91
C MET A 398 -3.40 -6.14 -22.67
N LEU A 399 -4.05 -6.72 -21.67
CA LEU A 399 -5.33 -6.32 -21.11
C LEU A 399 -5.06 -5.59 -19.79
N ILE A 400 -5.49 -4.33 -19.72
CA ILE A 400 -5.48 -3.52 -18.51
C ILE A 400 -6.82 -3.69 -17.81
N ILE A 401 -6.77 -3.95 -16.50
CA ILE A 401 -7.93 -4.12 -15.62
C ILE A 401 -7.80 -3.11 -14.47
N GLU A 402 -8.68 -2.11 -14.40
CA GLU A 402 -8.61 -0.99 -13.43
C GLU A 402 -9.80 -1.02 -12.46
N SER A 403 -9.57 -0.97 -11.14
CA SER A 403 -10.60 -0.57 -10.17
C SER A 403 -10.82 0.94 -10.24
N MET A 404 -12.05 1.35 -10.52
CA MET A 404 -12.47 2.75 -10.67
C MET A 404 -13.07 3.33 -9.37
N ASP A 405 -13.10 2.55 -8.29
CA ASP A 405 -13.62 2.97 -6.98
C ASP A 405 -12.62 3.88 -6.26
N SER A 406 -13.12 4.78 -5.39
CA SER A 406 -12.28 5.74 -4.65
C SER A 406 -11.32 5.12 -3.63
N ASP A 407 -11.41 3.81 -3.40
CA ASP A 407 -10.53 3.03 -2.52
C ASP A 407 -9.48 2.21 -3.28
N THR A 408 -9.27 2.48 -4.59
CA THR A 408 -8.42 1.71 -5.51
C THR A 408 -6.99 1.45 -5.01
N GLU A 409 -6.41 2.36 -4.21
CA GLU A 409 -5.11 2.14 -3.55
C GLU A 409 -5.19 1.32 -2.25
N THR A 410 -6.32 1.37 -1.55
CA THR A 410 -6.43 0.88 -0.16
C THR A 410 -7.13 -0.48 -0.03
N ARG A 411 -7.83 -0.93 -1.08
CA ARG A 411 -8.42 -2.27 -1.14
C ARG A 411 -7.57 -3.15 -2.03
N ARG A 412 -6.83 -4.09 -1.43
CA ARG A 412 -6.15 -5.15 -2.18
C ARG A 412 -7.17 -6.09 -2.81
N LEU A 413 -7.25 -6.08 -4.14
CA LEU A 413 -8.00 -7.08 -4.93
C LEU A 413 -7.15 -8.30 -5.31
N SER A 414 -5.83 -8.20 -5.14
CA SER A 414 -4.84 -9.17 -5.60
C SER A 414 -4.52 -10.29 -4.60
N PRO A 415 -4.02 -11.45 -5.06
CA PRO A 415 -3.81 -11.82 -6.46
C PRO A 415 -5.14 -11.97 -7.22
N ILE A 416 -5.17 -11.51 -8.46
CA ILE A 416 -6.25 -11.81 -9.40
C ILE A 416 -5.86 -13.04 -10.22
N ALA A 417 -6.82 -13.91 -10.49
CA ALA A 417 -6.65 -15.08 -11.36
C ALA A 417 -7.32 -14.81 -12.71
N VAL A 418 -6.55 -14.97 -13.79
CA VAL A 418 -7.04 -14.91 -15.17
C VAL A 418 -6.95 -16.31 -15.75
N MET A 419 -8.10 -16.90 -16.08
CA MET A 419 -8.26 -18.34 -16.29
C MET A 419 -8.85 -18.61 -17.67
N SER A 420 -8.14 -19.35 -18.52
CA SER A 420 -8.49 -19.49 -19.94
C SER A 420 -9.22 -20.79 -20.28
N ASP A 421 -10.10 -20.74 -21.28
CA ASP A 421 -10.80 -21.92 -21.82
C ASP A 421 -9.88 -23.02 -22.38
N ASN A 422 -8.61 -22.71 -22.69
CA ASN A 422 -7.57 -23.67 -23.06
C ASN A 422 -6.76 -24.23 -21.85
N GLY A 423 -7.16 -23.90 -20.61
CA GLY A 423 -6.75 -24.62 -19.39
C GLY A 423 -5.58 -24.03 -18.60
N TYR A 424 -5.27 -22.74 -18.75
CA TYR A 424 -4.22 -22.04 -17.99
C TYR A 424 -4.81 -21.20 -16.84
N ILE A 425 -4.01 -20.97 -15.80
CA ILE A 425 -4.27 -19.99 -14.74
C ILE A 425 -3.04 -19.08 -14.64
N ASP A 426 -3.22 -17.81 -14.96
CA ASP A 426 -2.28 -16.75 -14.66
C ASP A 426 -2.66 -16.08 -13.33
N LEU A 427 -1.66 -15.76 -12.51
CA LEU A 427 -1.85 -14.96 -11.29
C LEU A 427 -1.13 -13.62 -11.45
N ILE A 428 -1.76 -12.55 -10.95
CA ILE A 428 -1.34 -11.16 -11.14
C ILE A 428 -1.49 -10.43 -9.79
N ASN A 429 -0.41 -9.83 -9.30
CA ASN A 429 -0.33 -9.16 -8.00
C ASN A 429 -0.67 -7.66 -8.08
N GLY A 430 -0.38 -7.02 -9.22
CA GLY A 430 -0.38 -5.56 -9.37
C GLY A 430 0.86 -4.90 -8.74
N PRO A 431 1.07 -3.60 -9.00
CA PRO A 431 2.28 -2.86 -8.60
C PRO A 431 2.46 -2.76 -7.07
N GLN A 432 3.68 -2.41 -6.65
CA GLN A 432 4.09 -2.13 -5.26
C GLN A 432 3.55 -0.78 -4.73
N ASP A 433 3.74 -0.51 -3.44
CA ASP A 433 3.52 0.84 -2.88
C ASP A 433 4.71 1.75 -3.24
N HIS A 434 4.44 3.05 -3.44
CA HIS A 434 5.45 4.09 -3.65
C HIS A 434 5.34 5.21 -2.59
N GLY A 435 4.64 4.93 -1.49
CA GLY A 435 4.34 5.84 -0.40
C GLY A 435 5.40 5.86 0.70
N TRP A 436 6.05 7.00 0.86
CA TRP A 436 7.03 7.25 1.93
C TRP A 436 6.37 7.32 3.32
N CYS A 437 6.06 6.17 3.93
CA CYS A 437 5.84 6.04 5.37
C CYS A 437 5.96 4.57 5.84
N ASN A 438 6.13 4.34 7.15
CA ASN A 438 6.36 2.99 7.70
C ASN A 438 5.12 2.42 8.40
N GLY A 439 4.69 1.22 8.00
CA GLY A 439 3.70 0.40 8.71
C GLY A 439 2.33 0.31 8.04
N TYR A 440 1.32 -0.23 8.74
CA TYR A 440 -0.02 -0.55 8.19
C TYR A 440 -0.85 0.65 7.68
N THR A 441 -0.34 1.88 7.79
CA THR A 441 -0.89 3.09 7.15
C THR A 441 -0.33 3.33 5.74
N CYS A 442 0.58 2.46 5.28
CA CYS A 442 1.47 2.61 4.14
C CYS A 442 1.48 1.28 3.37
N GLN A 443 0.31 0.97 2.79
CA GLN A 443 0.04 -0.20 1.94
C GLN A 443 -0.90 0.22 0.81
N LYS A 444 -0.58 1.36 0.18
CA LYS A 444 -1.25 1.97 -0.96
C LYS A 444 -0.75 1.30 -2.24
N ARG A 445 -1.58 0.44 -2.83
CA ARG A 445 -1.25 -0.26 -4.07
C ARG A 445 -2.41 -0.10 -5.03
N ILE A 446 -2.22 0.66 -6.10
CA ILE A 446 -3.29 0.91 -7.08
C ILE A 446 -3.76 -0.42 -7.66
N SER A 447 -5.08 -0.66 -7.61
CA SER A 447 -5.73 -1.84 -8.16
C SER A 447 -5.86 -1.77 -9.69
N THR A 448 -4.71 -1.72 -10.35
CA THR A 448 -4.54 -1.80 -11.80
C THR A 448 -3.67 -3.00 -12.14
N PHE A 449 -4.17 -3.89 -13.00
CA PHE A 449 -3.52 -5.17 -13.32
C PHE A 449 -3.24 -5.28 -14.83
N MET A 450 -2.05 -5.78 -15.16
CA MET A 450 -1.63 -6.05 -16.54
C MET A 450 -1.70 -7.56 -16.80
N ALA A 451 -2.68 -8.00 -17.58
CA ALA A 451 -2.78 -9.40 -18.03
C ALA A 451 -2.33 -9.53 -19.49
N LEU A 452 -1.73 -10.66 -19.87
CA LEU A 452 -1.51 -10.98 -21.29
C LEU A 452 -2.56 -12.00 -21.74
N ILE A 453 -3.34 -11.64 -22.76
CA ILE A 453 -4.43 -12.45 -23.30
C ILE A 453 -4.24 -12.75 -24.79
N GLU A 454 -4.85 -13.85 -25.24
CA GLU A 454 -4.96 -14.25 -26.63
C GLU A 454 -6.31 -13.79 -27.23
N SER A 455 -6.34 -13.51 -28.53
CA SER A 455 -7.57 -13.21 -29.28
C SER A 455 -8.35 -14.49 -29.59
N GLN A 456 -9.69 -14.41 -29.60
CA GLN A 456 -10.64 -15.52 -29.82
C GLN A 456 -10.63 -16.61 -28.73
N HIS A 457 -10.19 -16.26 -27.53
CA HIS A 457 -10.28 -17.08 -26.33
C HIS A 457 -11.27 -16.50 -25.31
N HIS A 458 -11.82 -17.35 -24.47
CA HIS A 458 -12.61 -16.97 -23.31
C HIS A 458 -11.77 -17.02 -22.03
N TYR A 459 -11.84 -15.96 -21.24
CA TYR A 459 -11.22 -15.86 -19.92
C TYR A 459 -12.26 -15.62 -18.82
N ASP A 460 -12.25 -16.47 -17.79
CA ASP A 460 -12.86 -16.21 -16.49
C ASP A 460 -11.86 -15.44 -15.62
N ILE A 461 -12.34 -14.48 -14.85
CA ILE A 461 -11.53 -13.59 -14.00
C ILE A 461 -12.07 -13.61 -12.58
N TYR A 462 -11.19 -13.85 -11.60
CA TYR A 462 -11.50 -13.90 -10.18
C TYR A 462 -10.57 -13.00 -9.38
N LEU A 463 -11.10 -12.32 -8.38
CA LEU A 463 -10.37 -11.44 -7.47
C LEU A 463 -10.26 -12.11 -6.09
N SER A 464 -9.22 -11.80 -5.32
CA SER A 464 -9.04 -12.33 -3.96
C SER A 464 -9.87 -11.59 -2.88
N SER A 465 -10.64 -10.57 -3.27
CA SER A 465 -11.44 -9.71 -2.39
C SER A 465 -12.73 -9.25 -3.09
N THR A 466 -13.64 -8.59 -2.36
CA THR A 466 -14.92 -8.07 -2.90
C THR A 466 -14.67 -7.17 -4.11
N PRO A 467 -15.29 -7.44 -5.28
CA PRO A 467 -15.06 -6.66 -6.51
C PRO A 467 -15.44 -5.18 -6.42
N PRO A 468 -14.88 -4.32 -7.29
CA PRO A 468 -15.25 -2.91 -7.36
C PRO A 468 -16.72 -2.67 -7.71
N ASN A 469 -17.27 -1.56 -7.24
CA ASN A 469 -18.55 -1.03 -7.69
C ASN A 469 -18.46 -0.57 -9.15
N GLN A 470 -17.29 -0.13 -9.61
CA GLN A 470 -16.97 0.04 -11.02
C GLN A 470 -15.55 -0.49 -11.34
N ILE A 471 -15.44 -1.33 -12.36
CA ILE A 471 -14.17 -1.90 -12.84
C ILE A 471 -14.10 -1.79 -14.37
N ARG A 472 -12.93 -1.43 -14.89
CA ARG A 472 -12.70 -1.12 -16.31
C ARG A 472 -11.74 -2.12 -16.95
N PHE A 473 -11.99 -2.42 -18.23
CA PHE A 473 -11.20 -3.29 -19.09
C PHE A 473 -10.81 -2.57 -20.39
N ARG A 474 -9.56 -2.72 -20.82
CA ARG A 474 -9.00 -2.12 -22.04
C ARG A 474 -7.92 -3.01 -22.63
N ILE A 475 -7.95 -3.26 -23.94
CA ILE A 475 -6.85 -3.94 -24.64
C ILE A 475 -5.91 -2.89 -25.25
N LEU A 476 -4.61 -2.97 -24.96
CA LEU A 476 -3.61 -2.00 -25.45
C LEU A 476 -3.14 -2.28 -26.88
N ASN A 477 -2.76 -1.21 -27.59
CA ASN A 477 -2.03 -1.23 -28.87
C ASN A 477 -2.65 -2.19 -29.91
N SER A 478 -3.96 -2.09 -30.07
CA SER A 478 -4.79 -3.10 -30.70
C SER A 478 -5.77 -2.51 -31.73
N ASP A 479 -6.54 -3.38 -32.37
CA ASP A 479 -7.58 -3.02 -33.34
C ASP A 479 -8.77 -3.99 -33.25
N ALA A 480 -9.90 -3.63 -33.85
CA ALA A 480 -11.18 -4.36 -33.76
C ALA A 480 -11.18 -5.80 -34.31
N ARG A 481 -10.06 -6.31 -34.84
CA ARG A 481 -9.88 -7.74 -35.16
C ARG A 481 -9.46 -8.57 -33.95
N ILE A 482 -8.92 -7.94 -32.91
CA ILE A 482 -8.69 -8.57 -31.61
C ILE A 482 -10.02 -8.58 -30.87
N ILE A 483 -10.52 -9.76 -30.51
CA ILE A 483 -11.83 -9.93 -29.88
C ILE A 483 -11.81 -11.15 -28.97
N SER A 484 -12.22 -10.99 -27.72
CA SER A 484 -12.21 -12.05 -26.71
C SER A 484 -13.45 -11.97 -25.83
N SER A 485 -13.80 -13.08 -25.18
CA SER A 485 -14.91 -13.15 -24.21
C SER A 485 -14.33 -13.10 -22.80
N LEU A 486 -14.65 -12.09 -22.02
CA LEU A 486 -14.24 -11.99 -20.62
C LEU A 486 -15.45 -12.24 -19.72
N ALA A 487 -15.23 -12.83 -18.54
CA ALA A 487 -16.24 -12.87 -17.50
C ALA A 487 -15.65 -12.65 -16.11
N LEU A 488 -16.20 -11.72 -15.34
CA LEU A 488 -15.74 -11.41 -13.99
C LEU A 488 -16.68 -12.01 -12.95
N TYR A 489 -16.13 -12.69 -11.94
CA TYR A 489 -16.89 -13.18 -10.79
C TYR A 489 -17.35 -12.05 -9.87
N TYR A 490 -18.61 -12.11 -9.42
CA TYR A 490 -19.13 -11.28 -8.34
C TYR A 490 -19.67 -12.15 -7.20
N SER A 491 -19.18 -11.90 -5.98
CA SER A 491 -19.71 -12.44 -4.72
C SER A 491 -21.22 -12.20 -4.54
N SER A 492 -21.72 -11.10 -5.11
CA SER A 492 -23.09 -10.63 -4.96
C SER A 492 -24.04 -11.06 -6.09
N LEU A 493 -25.36 -11.09 -5.80
CA LEU A 493 -26.44 -11.28 -6.79
C LEU A 493 -27.11 -9.97 -7.23
N GLN A 494 -26.52 -8.82 -6.88
CA GLN A 494 -26.83 -7.50 -7.44
C GLN A 494 -26.70 -7.52 -8.97
N GLN A 495 -27.37 -6.61 -9.67
CA GLN A 495 -27.27 -6.59 -11.14
C GLN A 495 -26.00 -5.88 -11.58
N ILE A 496 -25.24 -6.48 -12.49
CA ILE A 496 -24.12 -5.81 -13.16
C ILE A 496 -24.65 -5.13 -14.44
N ASP A 497 -24.34 -3.86 -14.61
CA ASP A 497 -24.53 -3.10 -15.84
C ASP A 497 -23.19 -3.02 -16.60
N VAL A 498 -23.23 -3.09 -17.93
CA VAL A 498 -22.04 -3.01 -18.79
C VAL A 498 -22.14 -1.79 -19.70
N TYR A 499 -21.05 -1.04 -19.80
CA TYR A 499 -20.94 0.16 -20.62
C TYR A 499 -19.79 0.00 -21.61
N ALA A 500 -20.07 0.20 -22.90
CA ALA A 500 -19.07 0.19 -23.97
C ALA A 500 -18.77 1.64 -24.37
N ASN A 501 -17.50 2.06 -24.26
CA ASN A 501 -17.06 3.45 -24.43
C ASN A 501 -17.95 4.46 -23.63
N GLY A 502 -18.33 4.07 -22.40
CA GLY A 502 -19.18 4.86 -21.52
C GLY A 502 -20.70 4.82 -21.81
N ILE A 503 -21.15 4.10 -22.86
CA ILE A 503 -22.57 3.97 -23.22
C ILE A 503 -23.13 2.63 -22.75
N TYR A 504 -24.28 2.64 -22.07
CA TYR A 504 -24.90 1.42 -21.54
C TYR A 504 -25.31 0.42 -22.64
N VAL A 505 -24.95 -0.86 -22.47
CA VAL A 505 -25.35 -1.97 -23.35
C VAL A 505 -26.27 -2.92 -22.58
N ALA A 506 -27.52 -3.05 -23.03
CA ALA A 506 -28.49 -3.92 -22.39
C ALA A 506 -28.11 -5.41 -22.50
N PRO A 507 -28.31 -6.21 -21.43
CA PRO A 507 -27.94 -7.63 -21.42
C PRO A 507 -28.82 -8.46 -22.36
N THR A 508 -28.24 -9.52 -22.91
CA THR A 508 -28.84 -10.34 -23.98
C THR A 508 -30.04 -11.21 -23.53
N ASN A 509 -30.33 -11.27 -22.23
CA ASN A 509 -31.52 -11.94 -21.67
C ASN A 509 -32.70 -10.99 -21.38
N ARG A 510 -32.67 -9.76 -21.90
CA ARG A 510 -33.79 -8.80 -21.85
C ARG A 510 -35.05 -9.40 -22.49
N ASP A 511 -36.21 -9.19 -21.85
CA ASP A 511 -37.52 -9.55 -22.39
C ASP A 511 -37.93 -8.56 -23.52
N PRO A 512 -38.13 -9.02 -24.77
CA PRO A 512 -38.51 -8.15 -25.88
C PRO A 512 -39.97 -7.63 -25.79
N ALA A 513 -40.81 -8.18 -24.92
CA ALA A 513 -42.17 -7.67 -24.69
C ALA A 513 -42.20 -6.30 -24.00
N PHE A 514 -41.10 -5.91 -23.34
CA PHE A 514 -40.97 -4.65 -22.59
C PHE A 514 -40.05 -3.69 -23.34
N THR A 515 -40.61 -2.89 -24.24
CA THR A 515 -39.85 -1.96 -25.08
C THR A 515 -39.32 -0.74 -24.32
N ASN A 516 -40.08 -0.24 -23.34
CA ASN A 516 -39.83 1.05 -22.68
C ASN A 516 -39.21 0.94 -21.28
N THR A 517 -38.97 -0.28 -20.79
CA THR A 517 -38.37 -0.56 -19.47
C THR A 517 -37.42 -1.74 -19.60
N LEU A 518 -36.37 -1.83 -18.77
CA LEU A 518 -35.61 -3.08 -18.67
C LEU A 518 -36.41 -4.13 -17.91
N MET A 519 -36.56 -5.31 -18.48
CA MET A 519 -37.09 -6.52 -17.84
C MET A 519 -36.17 -7.69 -18.18
N LEU A 520 -35.78 -8.50 -17.19
CA LEU A 520 -34.76 -9.53 -17.34
C LEU A 520 -35.33 -10.94 -17.17
N THR A 521 -35.34 -11.73 -18.24
CA THR A 521 -35.79 -13.13 -18.21
C THR A 521 -34.79 -14.02 -17.46
N ASP A 522 -35.27 -15.16 -16.95
CA ASP A 522 -34.42 -16.22 -16.39
C ASP A 522 -33.91 -17.21 -17.47
N GLN A 523 -34.00 -16.85 -18.76
CA GLN A 523 -33.36 -17.62 -19.83
C GLN A 523 -31.85 -17.37 -19.81
N ALA A 524 -31.06 -18.44 -19.89
CA ALA A 524 -29.62 -18.32 -20.12
C ALA A 524 -29.36 -17.78 -21.53
N SER A 525 -28.33 -16.94 -21.66
CA SER A 525 -27.90 -16.42 -22.96
C SER A 525 -26.43 -16.76 -23.19
N THR A 526 -26.08 -17.05 -24.44
CA THR A 526 -24.72 -17.41 -24.87
C THR A 526 -24.13 -16.26 -25.69
N LEU A 527 -23.02 -15.71 -25.22
CA LEU A 527 -22.19 -14.80 -26.01
C LEU A 527 -21.33 -15.59 -27.00
N SER A 528 -20.84 -14.92 -28.05
CA SER A 528 -19.92 -15.50 -29.02
C SER A 528 -19.07 -14.41 -29.67
N TYR A 529 -17.97 -14.78 -30.32
CA TYR A 529 -17.09 -13.83 -31.03
C TYR A 529 -17.73 -13.16 -32.26
N SER A 530 -18.98 -13.48 -32.61
CA SER A 530 -19.78 -12.77 -33.62
C SER A 530 -20.88 -11.88 -33.02
N SER A 531 -21.02 -11.85 -31.69
CA SER A 531 -21.85 -10.87 -30.98
C SER A 531 -21.19 -9.49 -31.02
N SER A 532 -21.98 -8.42 -31.03
CA SER A 532 -21.47 -7.05 -30.96
C SER A 532 -20.65 -6.79 -29.70
N VAL A 533 -19.61 -5.96 -29.78
CA VAL A 533 -18.79 -5.57 -28.62
C VAL A 533 -19.67 -4.94 -27.53
N GLY A 534 -19.39 -5.24 -26.27
CA GLY A 534 -20.24 -4.88 -25.12
C GLY A 534 -21.49 -5.74 -24.92
N SER A 535 -21.82 -6.68 -25.84
CA SER A 535 -22.87 -7.67 -25.59
C SER A 535 -22.52 -8.48 -24.34
N ASN A 536 -23.45 -8.56 -23.40
CA ASN A 536 -23.19 -9.03 -22.05
C ASN A 536 -24.34 -9.87 -21.46
N TYR A 537 -24.00 -10.70 -20.48
CA TYR A 537 -24.93 -11.52 -19.72
C TYR A 537 -24.38 -11.79 -18.31
N PHE A 538 -25.20 -11.53 -17.28
CA PHE A 538 -24.86 -11.88 -15.89
C PHE A 538 -25.46 -13.25 -15.53
N ASN A 539 -24.62 -14.28 -15.52
CA ASN A 539 -25.01 -15.64 -15.17
C ASN A 539 -25.12 -15.81 -13.65
N ARG A 540 -26.33 -15.62 -13.10
CA ARG A 540 -26.58 -15.73 -11.65
C ARG A 540 -26.44 -17.13 -11.05
N THR A 541 -26.17 -18.17 -11.85
CA THR A 541 -25.87 -19.53 -11.36
C THR A 541 -24.38 -19.73 -11.08
N THR A 542 -23.50 -19.05 -11.83
CA THR A 542 -22.04 -19.04 -11.61
C THR A 542 -21.54 -17.72 -11.01
N GLN A 543 -22.44 -16.73 -10.92
CA GLN A 543 -22.18 -15.34 -10.56
C GLN A 543 -21.17 -14.62 -11.46
N MET A 544 -21.05 -15.05 -12.72
CA MET A 544 -20.13 -14.50 -13.70
C MET A 544 -20.81 -13.43 -14.56
N ALA A 545 -20.21 -12.25 -14.65
CA ALA A 545 -20.61 -11.16 -15.55
C ALA A 545 -19.82 -11.25 -16.86
N SER A 546 -20.36 -11.99 -17.84
CA SER A 546 -19.74 -12.22 -19.14
C SER A 546 -19.98 -11.06 -20.11
N PHE A 547 -18.98 -10.70 -20.89
CA PHE A 547 -19.06 -9.65 -21.93
C PHE A 547 -18.05 -9.88 -23.07
N ILE A 548 -18.36 -9.33 -24.25
CA ILE A 548 -17.43 -9.28 -25.40
C ILE A 548 -16.66 -7.95 -25.38
N ILE A 549 -15.33 -8.03 -25.52
CA ILE A 549 -14.42 -6.87 -25.66
C ILE A 549 -13.63 -7.00 -26.98
N ASP A 550 -13.26 -5.86 -27.58
CA ASP A 550 -12.39 -5.80 -28.75
C ASP A 550 -11.16 -4.89 -28.52
N GLY A 551 -10.27 -4.83 -29.51
CA GLY A 551 -9.04 -4.05 -29.45
C GLY A 551 -9.18 -2.52 -29.45
N VAL A 552 -10.39 -1.95 -29.48
CA VAL A 552 -10.59 -0.48 -29.49
C VAL A 552 -11.65 0.02 -28.50
N THR A 553 -12.40 -0.87 -27.88
CA THR A 553 -13.51 -0.53 -26.98
C THR A 553 -13.11 -0.65 -25.52
N VAL A 554 -13.26 0.43 -24.76
CA VAL A 554 -13.18 0.39 -23.30
C VAL A 554 -14.49 -0.16 -22.76
N ILE A 555 -14.42 -1.17 -21.89
CA ILE A 555 -15.58 -1.75 -21.22
C ILE A 555 -15.53 -1.40 -19.72
N ASP A 556 -16.57 -0.75 -19.21
CA ASP A 556 -16.78 -0.53 -17.78
C ASP A 556 -17.92 -1.45 -17.30
N LEU A 557 -17.64 -2.28 -16.29
CA LEU A 557 -18.64 -3.04 -15.53
C LEU A 557 -18.98 -2.24 -14.27
N LYS A 558 -20.27 -2.10 -13.96
CA LYS A 558 -20.75 -1.34 -12.80
C LYS A 558 -21.78 -2.14 -12.00
N ILE A 559 -21.53 -2.35 -10.72
CA ILE A 559 -22.53 -2.89 -9.79
C ILE A 559 -23.68 -1.89 -9.70
N SER A 560 -24.90 -2.39 -9.90
CA SER A 560 -26.12 -1.61 -9.81
C SER A 560 -26.82 -1.86 -8.50
N GLU A 561 -27.24 -0.78 -7.86
CA GLU A 561 -28.16 -0.81 -6.72
C GLU A 561 -29.42 -1.63 -7.04
N LEU A 562 -29.55 -2.80 -6.41
CA LEU A 562 -30.67 -3.72 -6.58
C LEU A 562 -31.26 -4.09 -5.21
N LEU A 563 -32.50 -3.69 -4.98
CA LEU A 563 -33.28 -4.13 -3.83
C LEU A 563 -33.98 -5.45 -4.20
N VAL A 564 -33.60 -6.56 -3.56
CA VAL A 564 -34.26 -7.87 -3.75
C VAL A 564 -35.15 -8.18 -2.55
N LEU A 565 -36.42 -8.42 -2.84
CA LEU A 565 -37.47 -8.76 -1.88
C LEU A 565 -37.83 -10.24 -2.04
N SER A 566 -37.75 -11.04 -0.98
CA SER A 566 -38.10 -12.47 -1.01
C SER A 566 -39.17 -12.80 0.03
N PHE A 567 -40.39 -13.09 -0.44
CA PHE A 567 -41.55 -13.41 0.41
C PHE A 567 -41.88 -14.91 0.31
N ASN A 568 -42.00 -15.58 1.46
CA ASN A 568 -42.50 -16.96 1.52
C ASN A 568 -44.02 -16.95 1.71
N LEU A 569 -44.76 -17.52 0.77
CA LEU A 569 -46.23 -17.51 0.72
C LEU A 569 -46.78 -18.94 0.86
N PRO A 570 -47.91 -19.16 1.56
CA PRO A 570 -48.57 -20.46 1.59
C PRO A 570 -49.24 -20.75 0.23
N ALA A 571 -49.51 -22.02 -0.05
CA ALA A 571 -49.98 -22.48 -1.35
C ALA A 571 -51.39 -21.96 -1.74
N VAL A 572 -51.43 -20.86 -2.48
CA VAL A 572 -52.60 -20.41 -3.27
C VAL A 572 -52.62 -21.07 -4.65
N SER A 573 -53.79 -21.12 -5.29
CA SER A 573 -53.87 -21.63 -6.67
C SER A 573 -53.21 -20.67 -7.65
N ILE A 574 -52.39 -21.21 -8.55
CA ILE A 574 -51.69 -20.45 -9.60
C ILE A 574 -52.66 -19.53 -10.37
N SER A 575 -53.87 -20.00 -10.68
CA SER A 575 -54.90 -19.22 -11.39
C SER A 575 -55.52 -18.05 -10.61
N SER A 576 -55.34 -17.96 -9.28
CA SER A 576 -55.78 -16.80 -8.48
C SER A 576 -54.64 -15.84 -8.14
N PHE A 577 -53.38 -16.31 -8.17
CA PHE A 577 -52.21 -15.46 -7.99
C PHE A 577 -51.73 -14.79 -9.29
N TYR A 578 -51.83 -15.50 -10.42
CA TYR A 578 -51.47 -14.99 -11.76
C TYR A 578 -52.63 -14.19 -12.35
N SER A 579 -53.05 -13.14 -11.65
CA SER A 579 -53.98 -12.14 -12.17
C SER A 579 -53.35 -11.37 -13.34
N SER A 580 -54.16 -10.92 -14.29
CA SER A 580 -53.72 -9.93 -15.26
C SER A 580 -53.24 -8.69 -14.49
N ASN A 581 -52.07 -8.18 -14.84
CA ASN A 581 -51.37 -7.07 -14.17
C ASN A 581 -50.69 -7.39 -12.80
N LEU A 582 -50.23 -8.63 -12.59
CA LEU A 582 -49.43 -9.02 -11.40
C LEU A 582 -48.32 -8.00 -11.03
N VAL A 583 -47.55 -7.51 -12.02
CA VAL A 583 -46.49 -6.51 -11.80
C VAL A 583 -47.06 -5.21 -11.21
N SER A 584 -48.15 -4.69 -11.77
CA SER A 584 -48.83 -3.49 -11.27
C SER A 584 -49.43 -3.69 -9.88
N ASN A 585 -49.98 -4.89 -9.60
CA ASN A 585 -50.54 -5.23 -8.29
C ASN A 585 -49.46 -5.29 -7.20
N LEU A 586 -48.28 -5.84 -7.51
CA LEU A 586 -47.12 -5.85 -6.61
C LEU A 586 -46.54 -4.45 -6.40
N ALA A 587 -46.42 -3.66 -7.47
CA ALA A 587 -45.95 -2.27 -7.40
C ALA A 587 -46.83 -1.43 -6.45
N ALA A 588 -48.15 -1.52 -6.62
CA ALA A 588 -49.12 -0.82 -5.78
C ALA A 588 -49.09 -1.25 -4.31
N LEU A 589 -48.87 -2.54 -4.01
CA LEU A 589 -48.73 -3.03 -2.63
C LEU A 589 -47.46 -2.49 -1.95
N LEU A 590 -46.35 -2.51 -2.67
CA LEU A 590 -45.04 -2.09 -2.17
C LEU A 590 -44.93 -0.56 -2.06
N GLY A 591 -45.72 0.20 -2.82
CA GLY A 591 -45.68 1.65 -2.88
C GLY A 591 -44.63 2.18 -3.87
N VAL A 592 -44.36 1.42 -4.92
CA VAL A 592 -43.37 1.74 -5.97
C VAL A 592 -44.06 1.86 -7.33
N SER A 593 -43.39 2.46 -8.31
CA SER A 593 -43.87 2.48 -9.69
C SER A 593 -43.56 1.14 -10.39
N SER A 594 -44.44 0.71 -11.30
CA SER A 594 -44.33 -0.61 -11.95
C SER A 594 -43.12 -0.74 -12.89
N ASP A 595 -42.60 0.38 -13.37
CA ASP A 595 -41.36 0.47 -14.15
C ASP A 595 -40.09 0.28 -13.33
N MET A 596 -40.16 0.20 -11.99
CA MET A 596 -39.01 -0.15 -11.13
C MET A 596 -38.79 -1.66 -10.96
N ILE A 597 -39.80 -2.49 -11.25
CA ILE A 597 -39.69 -3.95 -11.16
C ILE A 597 -38.92 -4.45 -12.39
N ARG A 598 -37.75 -5.07 -12.18
CA ARG A 598 -36.93 -5.67 -13.26
C ARG A 598 -37.17 -7.15 -13.48
N ARG A 599 -37.67 -7.83 -12.44
CA ARG A 599 -37.84 -9.29 -12.39
C ARG A 599 -38.85 -9.67 -11.31
N VAL A 600 -39.71 -10.64 -11.64
CA VAL A 600 -40.59 -11.35 -10.70
C VAL A 600 -40.40 -12.84 -10.96
N ASN A 601 -39.89 -13.58 -9.98
CA ASN A 601 -39.66 -15.02 -10.07
C ASN A 601 -40.44 -15.74 -8.96
N ILE A 602 -41.07 -16.86 -9.31
CA ILE A 602 -41.92 -17.67 -8.43
C ILE A 602 -41.26 -19.05 -8.29
N ILE A 603 -40.54 -19.23 -7.18
CA ILE A 603 -39.76 -20.43 -6.89
C ILE A 603 -40.65 -21.42 -6.12
N SER A 604 -41.04 -22.51 -6.77
CA SER A 604 -41.76 -23.61 -6.09
C SER A 604 -40.79 -24.41 -5.22
N ALA A 605 -41.24 -24.87 -4.05
CA ALA A 605 -40.39 -25.53 -3.06
C ALA A 605 -39.75 -26.87 -3.52
N ASN A 606 -40.19 -27.46 -4.64
CA ASN A 606 -39.73 -28.76 -5.13
C ASN A 606 -39.36 -28.71 -6.63
N ASN A 607 -38.14 -28.27 -6.94
CA ASN A 607 -37.62 -28.28 -8.32
C ASN A 607 -37.10 -29.65 -8.81
N ASN A 608 -37.15 -30.70 -7.99
CA ASN A 608 -36.63 -32.03 -8.34
C ASN A 608 -37.72 -33.12 -8.37
N SER A 609 -37.68 -33.93 -9.44
CA SER A 609 -38.57 -35.05 -9.78
C SER A 609 -40.02 -34.69 -10.16
N ARG A 610 -40.52 -35.30 -11.24
CA ARG A 610 -41.91 -35.13 -11.73
C ARG A 610 -42.95 -35.97 -10.97
N VAL A 611 -42.60 -36.56 -9.83
CA VAL A 611 -43.30 -37.72 -9.23
C VAL A 611 -44.26 -37.34 -8.08
N TYR A 612 -43.92 -36.38 -7.22
CA TYR A 612 -44.77 -35.95 -6.09
C TYR A 612 -45.55 -34.65 -6.41
N ARG A 613 -46.55 -34.75 -7.30
CA ARG A 613 -47.39 -33.61 -7.71
C ARG A 613 -48.68 -33.45 -6.89
N ARG A 614 -48.62 -33.73 -5.58
CA ARG A 614 -49.67 -33.47 -4.58
C ARG A 614 -49.00 -32.99 -3.29
N GLN A 615 -49.54 -31.94 -2.67
CA GLN A 615 -48.95 -31.18 -1.55
C GLN A 615 -47.66 -30.41 -1.90
N VAL A 616 -47.83 -29.27 -2.57
CA VAL A 616 -46.96 -28.09 -2.34
C VAL A 616 -47.60 -27.31 -1.21
N SER A 617 -46.84 -26.97 -0.16
CA SER A 617 -47.34 -26.24 1.02
C SER A 617 -47.06 -24.74 0.96
N THR A 618 -45.92 -24.33 0.38
CA THR A 618 -45.48 -22.93 0.24
C THR A 618 -44.71 -22.72 -1.07
N PHE A 619 -44.49 -21.45 -1.44
CA PHE A 619 -43.61 -21.03 -2.52
C PHE A 619 -42.97 -19.67 -2.19
N THR A 620 -41.82 -19.38 -2.80
CA THR A 620 -41.13 -18.10 -2.61
C THR A 620 -41.37 -17.18 -3.81
N LEU A 621 -41.86 -15.97 -3.56
CA LEU A 621 -41.91 -14.88 -4.53
C LEU A 621 -40.66 -13.99 -4.36
N ARG A 622 -39.80 -13.95 -5.38
CA ARG A 622 -38.66 -13.03 -5.47
C ARG A 622 -39.00 -11.87 -6.41
N ILE A 623 -38.88 -10.64 -5.93
CA ILE A 623 -39.09 -9.40 -6.70
C ILE A 623 -37.77 -8.63 -6.68
N GLU A 624 -37.36 -8.07 -7.81
CA GLU A 624 -36.15 -7.23 -7.89
C GLU A 624 -36.51 -5.82 -8.35
N LEU A 625 -36.13 -4.83 -7.53
CA LEU A 625 -36.44 -3.40 -7.70
C LEU A 625 -35.16 -2.59 -7.93
N ARG A 626 -35.13 -1.79 -9.00
CA ARG A 626 -34.13 -0.74 -9.24
C ARG A 626 -34.59 0.25 -10.29
N PHE A 627 -33.94 1.41 -10.38
CA PHE A 627 -34.08 2.29 -11.54
C PHE A 627 -33.49 1.66 -12.81
N ASP A 628 -33.94 2.12 -13.97
CA ASP A 628 -33.32 1.73 -15.25
C ASP A 628 -31.88 2.30 -15.32
N PRO A 629 -30.93 1.57 -15.93
CA PRO A 629 -29.56 2.03 -16.17
C PRO A 629 -29.51 3.41 -16.83
N ALA A 630 -28.57 4.26 -16.41
CA ALA A 630 -28.33 5.52 -17.11
C ALA A 630 -27.67 5.25 -18.47
N THR A 631 -28.06 6.01 -19.51
CA THR A 631 -27.51 5.79 -20.86
C THR A 631 -26.00 6.06 -20.95
N ASN A 632 -25.50 7.00 -20.13
CA ASN A 632 -24.09 7.35 -20.02
C ASN A 632 -23.57 7.02 -18.61
N LEU A 633 -22.40 6.40 -18.54
CA LEU A 633 -21.72 5.98 -17.31
C LEU A 633 -21.50 7.11 -16.28
N THR A 634 -21.27 8.32 -16.77
CA THR A 634 -20.99 9.55 -16.00
C THR A 634 -22.24 10.30 -15.54
N ALA A 635 -23.45 9.80 -15.82
CA ALA A 635 -24.69 10.42 -15.37
C ALA A 635 -24.83 10.36 -13.84
N ASN A 636 -25.19 11.48 -13.22
CA ASN A 636 -25.40 11.53 -11.77
C ASN A 636 -26.73 10.86 -11.38
N THR A 637 -26.64 9.73 -10.68
CA THR A 637 -27.78 8.94 -10.19
C THR A 637 -28.13 9.21 -8.72
N SER A 638 -27.50 10.16 -8.02
CA SER A 638 -27.66 10.31 -6.56
C SER A 638 -29.11 10.49 -6.08
N ASN A 639 -29.96 11.14 -6.87
CA ASN A 639 -31.39 11.26 -6.61
C ASN A 639 -32.12 9.90 -6.69
N GLN A 640 -31.73 9.03 -7.62
CA GLN A 640 -32.27 7.67 -7.73
C GLN A 640 -31.84 6.83 -6.52
N THR A 641 -30.57 6.90 -6.12
CA THR A 641 -30.03 6.26 -4.91
C THR A 641 -30.81 6.68 -3.66
N ALA A 642 -30.99 7.98 -3.46
CA ALA A 642 -31.77 8.51 -2.33
C ALA A 642 -33.24 8.05 -2.36
N ILE A 643 -33.88 7.94 -3.53
CA ILE A 643 -35.26 7.43 -3.64
C ILE A 643 -35.31 5.92 -3.36
N LEU A 644 -34.35 5.12 -3.87
CA LEU A 644 -34.30 3.68 -3.64
C LEU A 644 -33.99 3.33 -2.18
N SER A 645 -33.13 4.12 -1.52
CA SER A 645 -32.89 4.04 -0.07
C SER A 645 -34.17 4.31 0.74
N ASN A 646 -34.93 5.37 0.39
CA ASN A 646 -36.21 5.66 1.04
C ASN A 646 -37.27 4.57 0.78
N ILE A 647 -37.31 3.99 -0.42
CA ILE A 647 -38.18 2.84 -0.75
C ILE A 647 -37.79 1.60 0.06
N THR A 648 -36.49 1.29 0.14
CA THR A 648 -35.94 0.18 0.95
C THR A 648 -36.37 0.34 2.41
N SER A 649 -36.14 1.52 2.98
CA SER A 649 -36.52 1.89 4.34
C SER A 649 -38.04 1.76 4.56
N SER A 650 -38.86 2.28 3.65
CA SER A 650 -40.32 2.20 3.72
C SER A 650 -40.84 0.76 3.72
N ILE A 651 -40.35 -0.10 2.82
CA ILE A 651 -40.79 -1.50 2.70
C ILE A 651 -40.36 -2.31 3.94
N ILE A 652 -39.11 -2.12 4.41
CA ILE A 652 -38.62 -2.75 5.64
C ILE A 652 -39.48 -2.33 6.84
N ASN A 653 -39.66 -1.02 7.05
CA ASN A 653 -40.39 -0.49 8.20
C ASN A 653 -41.86 -0.93 8.21
N ARG A 654 -42.55 -0.90 7.06
CA ARG A 654 -43.93 -1.41 6.93
C ARG A 654 -44.05 -2.90 7.26
N TYR A 655 -43.04 -3.72 6.94
CA TYR A 655 -43.06 -5.13 7.35
C TYR A 655 -42.77 -5.29 8.85
N GLN A 656 -41.77 -4.60 9.39
CA GLN A 656 -41.37 -4.75 10.80
C GLN A 656 -42.40 -4.21 11.79
N CYS A 657 -43.36 -3.39 11.32
CA CYS A 657 -44.52 -2.92 12.08
C CYS A 657 -45.82 -3.73 11.81
N GLY A 658 -45.81 -4.72 10.90
CA GLY A 658 -46.98 -5.54 10.55
C GLY A 658 -47.95 -4.92 9.51
N ASP A 659 -47.75 -3.66 9.14
CA ASP A 659 -48.60 -2.92 8.19
C ASP A 659 -48.59 -3.56 6.78
N LEU A 660 -47.45 -4.10 6.31
CA LEU A 660 -47.33 -4.72 4.98
C LEU A 660 -48.11 -6.04 4.88
N GLN A 661 -48.04 -6.87 5.92
CA GLN A 661 -48.71 -8.16 6.01
C GLN A 661 -50.24 -7.97 6.06
N SER A 662 -50.67 -6.94 6.79
CA SER A 662 -52.06 -6.49 6.83
C SER A 662 -52.52 -5.96 5.46
N SER A 663 -51.69 -5.13 4.80
CA SER A 663 -51.94 -4.62 3.44
C SER A 663 -52.08 -5.74 2.40
N TRP A 664 -51.24 -6.79 2.49
CA TRP A 664 -51.27 -7.93 1.57
C TRP A 664 -52.53 -8.78 1.77
N SER A 665 -52.85 -9.09 3.03
CA SER A 665 -54.05 -9.87 3.39
C SER A 665 -55.34 -9.21 2.91
N ALA A 666 -55.39 -7.87 2.89
CA ALA A 666 -56.52 -7.10 2.42
C ALA A 666 -56.63 -6.98 0.87
N ASN A 667 -55.69 -7.54 0.09
CA ASN A 667 -55.65 -7.39 -1.37
C ASN A 667 -56.03 -8.70 -2.12
N PRO A 668 -57.26 -8.81 -2.67
CA PRO A 668 -57.71 -10.01 -3.36
C PRO A 668 -56.94 -10.32 -4.65
N SER A 669 -56.41 -9.30 -5.34
CA SER A 669 -55.67 -9.45 -6.60
C SER A 669 -54.31 -10.13 -6.46
N LEU A 670 -53.83 -10.26 -5.21
CA LEU A 670 -52.64 -11.01 -4.80
C LEU A 670 -52.99 -12.24 -3.94
N GLY A 671 -54.25 -12.70 -4.01
CA GLY A 671 -54.76 -13.89 -3.32
C GLY A 671 -55.31 -13.65 -1.91
N GLY A 672 -55.19 -12.44 -1.32
CA GLY A 672 -55.70 -12.13 0.01
C GLY A 672 -54.99 -12.87 1.16
N VAL A 673 -53.68 -13.08 1.03
CA VAL A 673 -52.88 -13.99 1.87
C VAL A 673 -51.61 -13.29 2.36
N ALA A 674 -51.34 -13.35 3.67
CA ALA A 674 -50.11 -12.82 4.26
C ALA A 674 -48.87 -13.66 3.87
N PRO A 675 -47.68 -13.03 3.72
CA PRO A 675 -46.41 -13.75 3.72
C PRO A 675 -46.13 -14.36 5.10
N LEU A 676 -45.65 -15.61 5.11
CA LEU A 676 -45.23 -16.34 6.32
C LEU A 676 -43.89 -15.83 6.86
N SER A 677 -43.02 -15.38 5.95
CA SER A 677 -41.76 -14.72 6.25
C SER A 677 -41.31 -13.84 5.09
N PHE A 678 -40.42 -12.90 5.38
CA PHE A 678 -39.81 -11.99 4.41
C PHE A 678 -38.31 -11.87 4.70
N SER A 679 -37.51 -11.84 3.63
CA SER A 679 -36.11 -11.45 3.69
C SER A 679 -35.79 -10.42 2.62
N VAL A 680 -34.84 -9.54 2.93
CA VAL A 680 -34.41 -8.44 2.07
C VAL A 680 -32.91 -8.53 1.82
N GLN A 681 -32.50 -8.41 0.56
CA GLN A 681 -31.13 -8.04 0.21
C GLN A 681 -31.20 -6.59 -0.24
N GLU A 682 -30.60 -5.70 0.56
CA GLU A 682 -30.58 -4.26 0.31
C GLU A 682 -29.64 -3.92 -0.86
N PRO A 683 -29.76 -2.74 -1.49
CA PRO A 683 -28.84 -2.28 -2.52
C PRO A 683 -27.37 -2.43 -2.12
N LEU A 684 -26.54 -2.86 -3.07
CA LEU A 684 -25.10 -3.15 -2.95
C LEU A 684 -24.71 -4.24 -1.92
N ASN A 685 -25.60 -4.70 -1.04
CA ASN A 685 -25.32 -5.78 -0.09
C ASN A 685 -25.28 -7.15 -0.79
N GLU A 686 -24.36 -8.02 -0.37
CA GLU A 686 -24.22 -9.41 -0.85
C GLU A 686 -25.26 -10.37 -0.22
N THR A 687 -25.70 -10.07 1.00
CA THR A 687 -26.47 -11.00 1.84
C THR A 687 -27.96 -10.65 1.91
N SER A 688 -28.82 -11.69 1.95
CA SER A 688 -30.24 -11.53 2.25
C SER A 688 -30.50 -11.74 3.74
N VAL A 689 -31.08 -10.73 4.40
CA VAL A 689 -31.35 -10.73 5.83
C VAL A 689 -32.83 -11.02 6.08
N PRO A 690 -33.20 -12.05 6.88
CA PRO A 690 -34.58 -12.29 7.29
C PRO A 690 -35.04 -11.21 8.27
N LEU A 691 -36.29 -10.77 8.15
CA LEU A 691 -36.88 -9.75 9.02
C LEU A 691 -37.95 -10.33 9.94
N SER A 692 -37.96 -9.84 11.18
CA SER A 692 -39.02 -10.07 12.18
C SER A 692 -39.85 -8.81 12.41
N ILE A 693 -41.10 -9.01 12.85
CA ILE A 693 -41.95 -7.98 13.46
C ILE A 693 -41.48 -7.78 14.91
N ILE A 694 -41.39 -6.53 15.37
CA ILE A 694 -41.03 -6.21 16.76
C ILE A 694 -42.24 -6.26 17.71
N ASP A 695 -42.01 -6.78 18.91
CA ASP A 695 -43.00 -6.90 20.00
C ASP A 695 -42.67 -5.95 21.18
N HIS A 696 -41.44 -6.02 21.68
CA HIS A 696 -40.99 -5.19 22.82
C HIS A 696 -39.48 -4.91 22.81
N ILE A 697 -39.05 -3.94 23.64
CA ILE A 697 -37.64 -3.69 23.96
C ILE A 697 -37.32 -3.96 25.44
N LYS A 698 -36.03 -4.19 25.72
CA LYS A 698 -35.48 -4.42 27.06
C LYS A 698 -34.12 -3.76 27.21
N ILE A 699 -33.80 -3.28 28.41
CA ILE A 699 -32.44 -2.89 28.78
C ILE A 699 -31.63 -4.15 29.07
N LEU A 700 -30.56 -4.39 28.32
CA LEU A 700 -29.57 -5.43 28.61
C LEU A 700 -28.49 -4.92 29.57
N GLN A 701 -28.04 -3.68 29.35
CA GLN A 701 -27.03 -3.00 30.17
C GLN A 701 -27.48 -1.58 30.51
N LEU A 702 -27.35 -1.17 31.77
CA LEU A 702 -27.62 0.19 32.23
C LEU A 702 -26.35 1.07 32.13
N PRO A 703 -26.49 2.41 32.01
CA PRO A 703 -25.34 3.29 32.13
C PRO A 703 -24.79 3.23 33.55
N SER A 704 -23.47 3.22 33.73
CA SER A 704 -22.85 3.34 35.06
C SER A 704 -21.42 3.92 35.01
N SER A 705 -20.89 4.27 36.19
CA SER A 705 -19.66 5.06 36.34
C SER A 705 -19.68 6.36 35.53
N CYS A 706 -20.82 7.05 35.58
CA CYS A 706 -21.09 8.30 34.89
C CYS A 706 -20.59 9.50 35.68
N ARG A 707 -19.99 10.47 34.99
CA ARG A 707 -19.58 11.77 35.52
C ARG A 707 -20.27 12.89 34.75
N GLU A 708 -20.46 14.05 35.37
CA GLU A 708 -21.01 15.21 34.66
C GLU A 708 -20.11 15.61 33.47
N GLN A 709 -20.73 15.97 32.34
CA GLN A 709 -20.09 16.36 31.07
C GLN A 709 -19.18 15.30 30.39
N SER A 710 -18.94 14.13 30.99
CA SER A 710 -18.17 13.02 30.39
C SER A 710 -19.06 11.83 30.05
N PRO A 711 -18.80 11.10 28.95
CA PRO A 711 -19.38 9.78 28.70
C PRO A 711 -19.26 8.85 29.93
N CYS A 712 -20.33 8.11 30.21
CA CYS A 712 -20.29 7.00 31.16
C CYS A 712 -19.29 5.94 30.70
N GLN A 713 -18.48 5.39 31.61
CA GLN A 713 -17.53 4.32 31.26
C GLN A 713 -18.24 3.03 30.85
N ILE A 714 -19.39 2.76 31.45
CA ILE A 714 -20.31 1.70 31.03
C ILE A 714 -21.50 2.40 30.37
N GLN A 715 -21.64 2.21 29.07
CA GLN A 715 -22.73 2.73 28.25
C GLN A 715 -23.94 1.78 28.26
N PRO A 716 -25.18 2.25 28.09
CA PRO A 716 -26.34 1.38 28.01
C PRO A 716 -26.40 0.59 26.70
N ILE A 717 -27.06 -0.57 26.79
CA ILE A 717 -27.35 -1.46 25.65
C ILE A 717 -28.83 -1.83 25.72
N ILE A 718 -29.57 -1.56 24.64
CA ILE A 718 -31.01 -1.84 24.50
C ILE A 718 -31.19 -2.92 23.44
N VAL A 719 -32.05 -3.90 23.69
CA VAL A 719 -32.30 -5.06 22.82
C VAL A 719 -33.78 -5.14 22.47
N ALA A 720 -34.10 -5.46 21.22
CA ALA A 720 -35.48 -5.65 20.74
C ALA A 720 -35.79 -7.12 20.48
N TYR A 721 -37.04 -7.51 20.74
CA TYR A 721 -37.51 -8.88 20.68
C TYR A 721 -38.71 -9.04 19.73
N ASP A 722 -38.80 -10.22 19.11
CA ASP A 722 -40.01 -10.67 18.40
C ASP A 722 -41.03 -11.31 19.36
N SER A 723 -42.23 -11.60 18.87
CA SER A 723 -43.31 -12.22 19.65
C SER A 723 -43.03 -13.68 20.09
N SER A 724 -41.90 -14.26 19.67
CA SER A 724 -41.43 -15.57 20.13
C SER A 724 -40.32 -15.45 21.20
N GLY A 725 -39.88 -14.23 21.52
CA GLY A 725 -38.79 -13.96 22.46
C GLY A 725 -37.38 -14.05 21.87
N ASN A 726 -37.23 -14.08 20.54
CA ASN A 726 -35.91 -14.03 19.90
C ASN A 726 -35.43 -12.57 19.79
N VAL A 727 -34.12 -12.35 19.86
CA VAL A 727 -33.50 -11.04 19.60
C VAL A 727 -33.57 -10.72 18.10
N ILE A 728 -34.21 -9.60 17.75
CA ILE A 728 -34.28 -9.13 16.37
C ILE A 728 -32.94 -8.53 15.98
N LYS A 729 -32.26 -9.10 14.98
CA LYS A 729 -30.91 -8.68 14.58
C LYS A 729 -30.83 -7.35 13.83
N LYS A 730 -31.87 -7.00 13.06
CA LYS A 730 -31.91 -5.78 12.22
C LYS A 730 -33.24 -5.05 12.41
N LEU A 731 -33.19 -3.74 12.61
CA LEU A 731 -34.36 -2.85 12.62
C LEU A 731 -34.08 -1.65 11.72
N GLY A 732 -34.85 -1.52 10.64
CA GLY A 732 -34.63 -0.51 9.60
C GLY A 732 -33.66 -0.93 8.51
N SER A 733 -33.51 -0.05 7.52
CA SER A 733 -32.52 -0.22 6.44
C SER A 733 -31.10 0.05 6.94
N ILE A 734 -30.10 -0.23 6.12
CA ILE A 734 -28.70 0.10 6.44
C ILE A 734 -28.47 1.62 6.49
N ASP A 735 -29.12 2.39 5.61
CA ASP A 735 -29.03 3.85 5.56
C ASP A 735 -29.90 4.55 6.62
N GLN A 736 -31.02 3.91 7.02
CA GLN A 736 -32.01 4.44 7.96
C GLN A 736 -32.34 3.39 9.04
N PRO A 737 -31.38 3.03 9.90
CA PRO A 737 -31.61 2.14 11.03
C PRO A 737 -32.55 2.80 12.05
N TRP A 738 -33.28 1.99 12.81
CA TRP A 738 -34.15 2.52 13.86
C TRP A 738 -33.31 3.15 14.97
N GLN A 739 -33.77 4.30 15.49
CA GLN A 739 -33.03 5.06 16.51
C GLN A 739 -33.77 5.08 17.84
N ILE A 740 -33.03 4.78 18.91
CA ILE A 740 -33.50 4.85 20.30
C ILE A 740 -32.91 6.09 20.95
N GLN A 741 -33.77 6.93 21.52
CA GLN A 741 -33.37 8.10 22.31
C GLN A 741 -33.42 7.78 23.81
N ALA A 742 -32.42 8.27 24.54
CA ALA A 742 -32.38 8.32 25.99
C ALA A 742 -32.90 9.67 26.51
N THR A 743 -33.80 9.65 27.50
CA THR A 743 -34.39 10.85 28.13
C THR A 743 -34.42 10.70 29.66
N ILE A 744 -34.53 11.82 30.40
CA ILE A 744 -34.64 11.81 31.86
C ILE A 744 -36.11 11.84 32.29
N ILE A 745 -36.51 10.86 33.11
CA ILE A 745 -37.86 10.78 33.66
C ILE A 745 -38.08 11.94 34.65
N GLY A 746 -39.20 12.67 34.49
CA GLY A 746 -39.59 13.75 35.39
C GLY A 746 -38.80 15.06 35.23
N SER A 747 -38.04 15.26 34.16
CA SER A 747 -37.30 16.51 33.90
C SER A 747 -37.35 16.93 32.42
N SER A 748 -38.53 17.35 31.96
CA SER A 748 -38.74 17.88 30.61
C SER A 748 -37.91 19.15 30.40
N GLY A 749 -36.92 19.08 29.50
CA GLY A 749 -36.01 20.17 29.15
C GLY A 749 -34.53 19.90 29.46
N VAL A 750 -34.19 18.79 30.12
CA VAL A 750 -32.79 18.38 30.34
C VAL A 750 -32.31 17.48 29.20
N SER A 751 -31.60 18.06 28.23
CA SER A 751 -30.94 17.30 27.16
C SER A 751 -29.76 16.50 27.70
N LEU A 752 -29.75 15.19 27.42
CA LEU A 752 -28.56 14.35 27.56
C LEU A 752 -27.61 14.57 26.37
N LEU A 753 -26.31 14.40 26.58
CA LEU A 753 -25.30 14.36 25.51
C LEU A 753 -25.15 12.91 25.04
N GLY A 754 -24.86 12.67 23.75
CA GLY A 754 -24.79 11.32 23.19
C GLY A 754 -26.11 10.53 23.30
N ALA A 755 -27.25 11.24 23.29
CA ALA A 755 -28.56 10.73 23.71
C ALA A 755 -29.30 9.85 22.69
N VAL A 756 -28.69 9.48 21.56
CA VAL A 756 -29.32 8.66 20.51
C VAL A 756 -28.36 7.56 20.07
N ALA A 757 -28.88 6.36 19.88
CA ALA A 757 -28.16 5.23 19.29
C ALA A 757 -28.96 4.59 18.15
N ASN A 758 -28.26 4.21 17.07
CA ASN A 758 -28.79 3.37 16.01
C ASN A 758 -28.89 1.91 16.51
N TYR A 759 -29.88 1.16 16.03
CA TYR A 759 -30.02 -0.27 16.30
C TYR A 759 -29.32 -1.12 15.22
N ALA A 760 -28.35 -1.95 15.62
CA ALA A 760 -27.58 -2.83 14.74
C ALA A 760 -27.22 -4.16 15.45
N ASP A 761 -27.04 -5.24 14.69
CA ASP A 761 -26.55 -6.55 15.15
C ASP A 761 -27.28 -7.19 16.36
N GLY A 762 -28.50 -6.74 16.65
CA GLY A 762 -29.32 -7.18 17.79
C GLY A 762 -29.37 -6.22 18.97
N GLN A 763 -28.84 -5.01 18.85
CA GLN A 763 -28.84 -4.02 19.94
C GLN A 763 -28.73 -2.56 19.45
N ALA A 764 -29.28 -1.62 20.22
CA ALA A 764 -28.83 -0.23 20.20
C ALA A 764 -27.80 -0.06 21.33
N GLN A 765 -26.53 0.07 20.95
CA GLN A 765 -25.43 0.34 21.88
C GLN A 765 -25.07 1.82 21.81
N PHE A 766 -25.10 2.50 22.96
CA PHE A 766 -24.69 3.88 23.07
C PHE A 766 -23.16 3.96 23.19
N SER A 767 -22.55 5.01 22.65
CA SER A 767 -21.09 5.23 22.66
C SER A 767 -20.65 6.40 23.54
N SER A 768 -21.52 7.39 23.72
CA SER A 768 -21.17 8.73 24.21
C SER A 768 -22.21 9.32 25.18
N LEU A 769 -23.14 8.50 25.70
CA LEU A 769 -24.17 8.97 26.62
C LEU A 769 -23.53 9.59 27.86
N ALA A 770 -23.84 10.86 28.10
CA ALA A 770 -23.30 11.68 29.18
C ALA A 770 -24.37 12.61 29.78
N PHE A 771 -24.18 12.96 31.04
CA PHE A 771 -25.16 13.70 31.85
C PHE A 771 -24.69 15.14 32.10
N PRO A 772 -25.57 16.15 32.05
CA PRO A 772 -25.15 17.55 32.12
C PRO A 772 -24.74 18.04 33.52
N SER A 773 -25.08 17.32 34.60
CA SER A 773 -24.71 17.67 35.97
C SER A 773 -24.61 16.44 36.88
N MET A 774 -23.94 16.60 38.03
CA MET A 774 -24.09 15.68 39.16
C MET A 774 -25.57 15.53 39.58
N GLY A 775 -25.94 14.37 40.11
CA GLY A 775 -27.29 14.09 40.60
C GLY A 775 -27.64 12.61 40.64
N ASN A 776 -28.89 12.31 40.99
CA ASN A 776 -29.51 11.00 40.79
C ASN A 776 -30.55 11.14 39.68
N PHE A 777 -30.43 10.33 38.63
CA PHE A 777 -31.30 10.38 37.45
C PHE A 777 -31.91 9.01 37.18
N GLN A 778 -33.10 8.99 36.59
CA GLN A 778 -33.69 7.78 36.02
C GLN A 778 -33.86 7.99 34.52
N VAL A 779 -33.32 7.07 33.71
CA VAL A 779 -33.31 7.17 32.25
C VAL A 779 -34.44 6.34 31.65
N GLN A 780 -35.13 6.90 30.68
CA GLN A 780 -36.07 6.22 29.80
C GLN A 780 -35.49 6.12 28.39
N PHE A 781 -35.70 4.98 27.75
CA PHE A 781 -35.31 4.71 26.38
C PHE A 781 -36.56 4.45 25.52
N SER A 782 -36.67 5.12 24.39
CA SER A 782 -37.80 5.01 23.46
C SER A 782 -37.35 5.18 22.01
N PHE A 783 -37.99 4.49 21.06
CA PHE A 783 -37.75 4.74 19.64
C PHE A 783 -38.23 6.15 19.23
N ILE A 784 -37.40 6.83 18.42
CA ILE A 784 -37.72 8.12 17.76
C ILE A 784 -37.74 8.00 16.23
N LEU A 785 -37.22 6.91 15.69
CA LEU A 785 -37.32 6.52 14.29
C LEU A 785 -37.76 5.06 14.20
N PRO A 786 -38.49 4.66 13.12
CA PRO A 786 -38.67 5.41 11.88
C PRO A 786 -39.91 6.32 11.86
N ASN A 787 -39.78 7.44 11.16
CA ASN A 787 -40.89 8.35 10.87
C ASN A 787 -41.93 7.67 9.96
N GLY A 788 -43.20 8.03 10.13
CA GLY A 788 -44.30 7.60 9.24
C GLY A 788 -44.92 6.24 9.54
N VAL A 789 -44.50 5.55 10.60
CA VAL A 789 -45.19 4.35 11.13
C VAL A 789 -46.55 4.73 11.70
N SER A 790 -47.52 3.82 11.63
CA SER A 790 -48.87 4.07 12.17
C SER A 790 -48.83 4.34 13.68
N SER A 791 -49.52 5.40 14.13
CA SER A 791 -49.59 5.77 15.56
C SER A 791 -50.26 4.69 16.42
N SER A 792 -51.10 3.85 15.79
CA SER A 792 -51.66 2.62 16.35
C SER A 792 -50.57 1.63 16.79
N PHE A 793 -49.56 1.38 15.95
CA PHE A 793 -48.47 0.45 16.28
C PHE A 793 -47.64 0.96 17.46
N VAL A 794 -47.26 2.24 17.45
CA VAL A 794 -46.46 2.87 18.52
C VAL A 794 -47.22 2.89 19.85
N ALA A 795 -48.55 2.97 19.82
CA ALA A 795 -49.40 2.89 21.00
C ALA A 795 -49.64 1.45 21.52
N SER A 796 -49.42 0.42 20.69
CA SER A 796 -49.65 -0.99 21.05
C SER A 796 -48.40 -1.76 21.44
N ALA A 797 -47.23 -1.41 20.90
CA ALA A 797 -45.98 -2.13 21.11
C ALA A 797 -45.22 -1.59 22.35
N ASN A 798 -44.53 -2.46 23.08
CA ASN A 798 -43.80 -2.10 24.30
C ASN A 798 -42.43 -1.48 23.96
N LEU A 799 -42.45 -0.31 23.32
CA LEU A 799 -41.30 0.40 22.75
C LEU A 799 -40.71 1.48 23.67
N ILE A 800 -41.07 1.45 24.96
CA ILE A 800 -40.55 2.36 25.99
C ILE A 800 -40.10 1.52 27.19
N VAL A 801 -38.84 1.67 27.59
CA VAL A 801 -38.27 0.96 28.75
C VAL A 801 -37.52 1.94 29.66
N SER A 802 -37.64 1.76 30.98
CA SER A 802 -37.09 2.68 31.97
C SER A 802 -36.09 1.96 32.89
N GLY A 803 -34.94 2.58 33.13
CA GLY A 803 -33.89 2.06 34.01
C GLY A 803 -34.18 2.28 35.50
N SER A 804 -33.28 1.80 36.35
CA SER A 804 -33.22 2.17 37.77
C SER A 804 -32.57 3.55 37.97
N SER A 805 -32.57 4.05 39.22
CA SER A 805 -31.87 5.29 39.57
C SER A 805 -30.35 5.13 39.46
N LEU A 806 -29.71 6.09 38.80
CA LEU A 806 -28.28 6.17 38.51
C LEU A 806 -27.70 7.44 39.13
N THR A 807 -26.63 7.30 39.91
CA THR A 807 -25.86 8.43 40.46
C THR A 807 -24.78 8.88 39.47
N VAL A 808 -24.80 10.18 39.14
CA VAL A 808 -23.77 10.86 38.34
C VAL A 808 -22.85 11.63 39.28
N THR A 809 -21.56 11.35 39.21
CA THR A 809 -20.54 11.98 40.07
C THR A 809 -19.84 13.15 39.39
N ARG A 810 -18.92 13.81 40.10
CA ARG A 810 -18.18 14.97 39.60
C ARG A 810 -17.22 14.57 38.48
N ALA A 811 -17.07 15.41 37.45
CA ALA A 811 -16.01 15.26 36.45
C ALA A 811 -14.63 15.28 37.12
N THR A 812 -13.69 14.52 36.56
CA THR A 812 -12.28 14.55 36.95
C THR A 812 -11.50 14.98 35.73
N LEU A 813 -10.70 16.05 35.80
CA LEU A 813 -10.21 16.74 34.60
C LEU A 813 -8.71 16.64 34.38
N SER A 814 -8.33 16.67 33.10
CA SER A 814 -6.97 16.78 32.59
C SER A 814 -7.03 17.57 31.28
N GLY A 815 -6.00 17.44 30.44
CA GLY A 815 -6.06 17.90 29.06
C GLY A 815 -5.09 17.16 28.15
N LYS A 816 -5.23 17.41 26.85
CA LYS A 816 -4.44 16.81 25.77
C LYS A 816 -3.99 17.90 24.79
N VAL A 817 -2.76 17.81 24.27
CA VAL A 817 -2.29 18.66 23.16
C VAL A 817 -3.21 18.44 21.93
N VAL A 818 -3.56 19.53 21.24
CA VAL A 818 -4.34 19.52 20.00
C VAL A 818 -3.46 19.88 18.81
N SER A 819 -2.67 20.95 18.91
CA SER A 819 -1.66 21.31 17.92
C SER A 819 -0.48 22.06 18.55
N GLN A 820 0.71 21.84 18.00
CA GLN A 820 1.92 22.62 18.33
C GLN A 820 2.87 22.58 17.13
N GLN A 821 3.77 23.57 17.03
CA GLN A 821 4.92 23.47 16.13
C GLN A 821 6.03 22.70 16.85
N SER A 822 6.49 21.59 16.26
CA SER A 822 7.54 20.74 16.84
C SER A 822 8.95 21.31 16.65
N VAL A 823 9.15 22.15 15.64
CA VAL A 823 10.42 22.83 15.31
C VAL A 823 10.15 24.33 15.17
N VAL A 824 10.97 25.15 15.81
CA VAL A 824 10.94 26.63 15.74
C VAL A 824 12.36 27.20 15.78
N SER A 825 12.61 28.39 15.24
CA SER A 825 13.91 29.06 15.38
C SER A 825 14.00 29.85 16.70
N VAL A 826 15.22 30.14 17.17
CA VAL A 826 15.44 31.02 18.34
C VAL A 826 14.74 32.37 18.14
N ASN A 827 13.98 32.79 19.15
CA ASN A 827 13.11 33.99 19.16
C ASN A 827 11.98 34.02 18.09
N GLU A 828 11.76 32.94 17.33
CA GLU A 828 10.63 32.84 16.40
C GLU A 828 9.31 32.67 17.17
N THR A 829 8.24 33.32 16.68
CA THR A 829 6.92 33.28 17.33
C THR A 829 6.08 32.11 16.86
N PHE A 830 5.73 31.21 17.78
CA PHE A 830 4.90 30.03 17.52
C PHE A 830 3.60 30.04 18.33
N ASN A 831 2.68 29.14 17.95
CA ASN A 831 1.40 28.93 18.59
C ASN A 831 1.29 27.51 19.19
N TYR A 832 0.48 27.35 20.23
CA TYR A 832 0.18 26.08 20.88
C TYR A 832 -1.33 25.98 21.16
N SER A 833 -1.91 24.79 21.02
CA SER A 833 -3.27 24.50 21.46
C SER A 833 -3.40 23.16 22.18
N ALA A 834 -4.31 23.11 23.15
CA ALA A 834 -4.70 21.93 23.90
C ALA A 834 -6.21 21.92 24.14
N VAL A 835 -6.76 20.82 24.64
CA VAL A 835 -8.19 20.70 25.00
C VAL A 835 -8.35 20.11 26.40
N ILE A 836 -9.34 20.61 27.15
CA ILE A 836 -9.74 20.06 28.45
C ILE A 836 -10.44 18.72 28.24
N THR A 837 -9.99 17.68 28.96
CA THR A 837 -10.52 16.32 28.86
C THR A 837 -10.94 15.79 30.24
N ASP A 838 -11.81 14.77 30.27
CA ASP A 838 -11.95 13.95 31.48
C ASP A 838 -10.71 13.06 31.66
N SER A 839 -10.12 13.04 32.86
CA SER A 839 -8.86 12.37 33.15
C SER A 839 -8.92 10.84 33.14
N VAL A 840 -10.11 10.25 33.06
CA VAL A 840 -10.33 8.79 33.13
C VAL A 840 -10.82 8.25 31.78
N SER A 841 -11.69 8.96 31.07
CA SER A 841 -12.15 8.58 29.73
C SER A 841 -11.31 9.19 28.60
N LEU A 842 -10.49 10.21 28.90
CA LEU A 842 -9.69 11.01 27.96
C LEU A 842 -10.48 11.76 26.88
N TYR A 843 -11.82 11.74 26.95
CA TYR A 843 -12.69 12.49 26.03
C TYR A 843 -12.63 14.00 26.30
N PRO A 844 -12.62 14.85 25.25
CA PRO A 844 -12.82 16.29 25.35
C PRO A 844 -14.14 16.65 26.03
N ILE A 845 -14.09 17.64 26.94
CA ILE A 845 -15.30 18.23 27.52
C ILE A 845 -15.77 19.37 26.62
N GLN A 846 -16.92 19.20 25.96
CA GLN A 846 -17.46 20.19 25.03
C GLN A 846 -17.92 21.46 25.77
N ASN A 847 -18.93 21.36 26.63
CA ASN A 847 -19.38 22.49 27.45
C ASN A 847 -18.52 22.60 28.72
N ILE A 848 -17.44 23.40 28.67
CA ILE A 848 -16.62 23.67 29.86
C ILE A 848 -17.22 24.73 30.80
N SER A 849 -18.31 25.40 30.41
CA SER A 849 -19.00 26.42 31.23
C SER A 849 -20.13 25.85 32.11
N TRP A 850 -20.24 24.53 32.24
CA TRP A 850 -21.23 23.90 33.13
C TRP A 850 -21.08 24.42 34.58
N ARG A 851 -22.21 24.51 35.31
CA ARG A 851 -22.29 25.13 36.65
C ARG A 851 -21.73 26.58 36.73
N ASN A 852 -21.70 27.30 35.60
CA ASN A 852 -21.12 28.64 35.44
C ASN A 852 -19.61 28.69 35.78
N LEU A 853 -18.88 27.59 35.57
CA LEU A 853 -17.43 27.57 35.68
C LEU A 853 -16.80 28.54 34.68
N GLN A 854 -15.79 29.27 35.13
CA GLN A 854 -14.94 30.13 34.29
C GLN A 854 -13.50 29.66 34.46
N TRP A 855 -12.66 29.86 33.45
CA TRP A 855 -11.34 29.23 33.37
C TRP A 855 -10.23 30.24 33.15
N SER A 856 -9.08 29.95 33.73
CA SER A 856 -7.82 30.65 33.48
C SER A 856 -6.71 29.64 33.22
N ALA A 857 -5.73 30.04 32.42
CA ALA A 857 -4.56 29.22 32.14
C ALA A 857 -3.30 30.08 32.16
N THR A 858 -2.19 29.48 32.60
CA THR A 858 -0.86 30.11 32.64
C THR A 858 0.17 29.13 32.08
N ILE A 859 1.05 29.63 31.22
CA ILE A 859 2.09 28.81 30.57
C ILE A 859 3.49 29.10 31.17
N SER A 860 4.30 28.06 31.30
CA SER A 860 5.71 28.15 31.67
C SER A 860 6.54 27.10 30.94
N LEU A 861 7.87 27.23 30.93
CA LEU A 861 8.73 26.08 30.61
C LEU A 861 8.54 25.01 31.69
N TYR A 862 8.53 23.74 31.28
CA TYR A 862 8.76 22.60 32.16
C TYR A 862 10.26 22.50 32.44
N LYS A 863 10.64 22.36 33.71
CA LYS A 863 12.03 22.15 34.09
C LYS A 863 12.37 20.66 33.93
N LEU A 864 13.24 20.34 32.98
CA LEU A 864 13.74 18.97 32.80
C LEU A 864 14.50 18.51 34.07
N PRO A 865 14.41 17.23 34.44
CA PRO A 865 15.12 16.70 35.62
C PRO A 865 16.64 16.77 35.48
N GLU A 866 17.14 16.68 34.26
CA GLU A 866 18.54 16.65 33.84
C GLU A 866 18.69 17.38 32.49
N TYR A 867 19.90 17.81 32.13
CA TYR A 867 20.22 18.55 30.89
C TYR A 867 19.26 19.69 30.50
N ASN A 868 18.75 20.44 31.49
CA ASN A 868 17.81 21.54 31.24
C ASN A 868 18.50 22.65 30.41
N PRO A 869 17.96 23.01 29.23
CA PRO A 869 18.55 24.04 28.37
C PRO A 869 18.44 25.43 29.02
N GLN A 870 19.22 26.40 28.54
CA GLN A 870 19.37 27.71 29.18
C GLN A 870 18.31 28.76 28.75
N GLY A 871 17.43 28.40 27.82
CA GLY A 871 16.41 29.32 27.30
C GLY A 871 15.32 29.69 28.29
N SER A 872 14.74 30.85 28.04
CA SER A 872 13.55 31.39 28.70
C SER A 872 12.40 31.49 27.70
N LEU A 873 11.17 31.30 28.18
CA LEU A 873 9.95 31.55 27.40
C LEU A 873 9.66 33.05 27.40
N LEU A 874 9.62 33.66 26.22
CA LEU A 874 9.14 35.02 26.04
C LEU A 874 7.62 34.99 25.85
N THR A 875 6.92 35.65 26.77
CA THR A 875 5.54 36.10 26.57
C THR A 875 5.59 37.59 26.24
N ASN A 876 5.47 37.91 24.95
CA ASN A 876 5.43 39.27 24.44
C ASN A 876 4.12 39.97 24.84
N ALA A 877 4.04 41.29 24.69
CA ALA A 877 2.80 42.05 24.94
C ALA A 877 1.63 41.64 24.02
N SER A 878 1.89 40.88 22.97
CA SER A 878 0.93 40.27 22.04
C SER A 878 0.63 38.79 22.31
N SER A 879 1.27 38.16 23.30
CA SER A 879 0.99 36.76 23.65
C SER A 879 -0.35 36.67 24.37
N THR A 880 -1.33 36.00 23.75
CA THR A 880 -2.67 35.83 24.33
C THR A 880 -2.94 34.35 24.65
N ILE A 881 -3.58 34.13 25.79
CA ILE A 881 -4.14 32.83 26.20
C ILE A 881 -5.66 32.99 26.14
N SER A 882 -6.32 32.17 25.32
CA SER A 882 -7.79 32.09 25.25
C SER A 882 -8.25 30.67 25.55
N ILE A 883 -9.48 30.53 26.03
CA ILE A 883 -10.13 29.24 26.30
C ILE A 883 -11.56 29.34 25.75
N ASP A 884 -11.91 28.48 24.80
CA ASP A 884 -13.26 28.45 24.20
C ASP A 884 -14.25 27.70 25.13
N PRO A 885 -15.31 28.37 25.62
CA PRO A 885 -16.29 27.75 26.50
C PRO A 885 -17.11 26.60 25.87
N ASN A 886 -17.13 26.51 24.53
CA ASN A 886 -17.99 25.59 23.77
C ASN A 886 -17.28 24.34 23.21
N THR A 887 -15.94 24.35 23.19
CA THR A 887 -15.12 23.22 22.69
C THR A 887 -14.10 22.72 23.71
N GLY A 888 -13.87 23.47 24.79
CA GLY A 888 -12.84 23.17 25.77
C GLY A 888 -11.40 23.44 25.29
N ILE A 889 -11.23 24.03 24.10
CA ILE A 889 -9.92 24.29 23.50
C ILE A 889 -9.26 25.52 24.15
N ILE A 890 -8.02 25.33 24.58
CA ILE A 890 -7.10 26.35 25.09
C ILE A 890 -6.14 26.69 23.95
N THR A 891 -6.11 27.96 23.54
CA THR A 891 -5.19 28.44 22.49
C THR A 891 -4.24 29.46 23.07
N VAL A 892 -2.95 29.30 22.81
CA VAL A 892 -1.89 30.22 23.22
C VAL A 892 -1.12 30.67 21.99
N THR A 893 -0.97 31.98 21.85
CA THR A 893 -0.37 32.60 20.65
C THR A 893 0.89 33.40 20.96
N ASN A 894 1.72 33.59 19.93
CA ASN A 894 2.91 34.44 19.95
C ASN A 894 3.90 34.09 21.10
N LEU A 895 4.20 32.80 21.28
CA LEU A 895 5.23 32.31 22.20
C LEU A 895 6.59 32.31 21.49
N ALA A 896 7.68 32.60 22.19
CA ALA A 896 9.03 32.45 21.63
C ALA A 896 10.02 31.95 22.70
N ILE A 897 11.13 31.31 22.30
CA ILE A 897 12.15 30.78 23.22
C ILE A 897 13.54 31.31 22.86
N THR A 898 14.31 31.75 23.86
CA THR A 898 15.51 32.58 23.67
C THR A 898 16.82 31.85 23.31
N HIS A 899 16.88 30.53 23.42
CA HIS A 899 18.10 29.74 23.18
C HIS A 899 17.78 28.42 22.50
N ILE A 900 18.76 27.86 21.76
CA ILE A 900 18.65 26.53 21.14
C ILE A 900 18.48 25.41 22.17
N GLY A 901 18.01 24.25 21.71
CA GLY A 901 17.76 23.05 22.52
C GLY A 901 16.32 22.55 22.39
N MET A 902 15.99 21.43 23.04
CA MET A 902 14.62 20.91 23.07
C MET A 902 13.92 21.24 24.39
N TYR A 903 12.71 21.79 24.30
CA TYR A 903 11.94 22.33 25.42
C TYR A 903 10.58 21.65 25.56
N ILE A 904 10.03 21.66 26.77
CA ILE A 904 8.64 21.27 27.04
C ILE A 904 7.95 22.45 27.72
N LEU A 905 6.68 22.68 27.39
CA LEU A 905 5.82 23.70 27.99
C LEU A 905 4.83 23.05 28.95
N ASN A 906 4.55 23.72 30.05
CA ASN A 906 3.49 23.36 31.00
C ASN A 906 2.39 24.43 30.92
N ILE A 907 1.18 24.07 30.48
CA ILE A 907 0.00 24.90 30.69
C ILE A 907 -0.72 24.44 31.95
N THR A 908 -0.73 25.28 32.99
CA THR A 908 -1.55 25.04 34.19
C THR A 908 -2.90 25.72 34.02
N VAL A 909 -3.97 24.93 34.11
CA VAL A 909 -5.37 25.32 33.90
C VAL A 909 -6.09 25.31 35.25
N LYS A 910 -6.88 26.35 35.56
CA LYS A 910 -7.61 26.49 36.82
C LYS A 910 -9.04 27.00 36.61
N SER A 911 -9.98 26.47 37.39
CA SER A 911 -11.34 27.02 37.45
C SER A 911 -11.41 28.19 38.43
N SER A 912 -12.30 29.15 38.17
CA SER A 912 -12.52 30.37 38.96
C SER A 912 -12.95 30.11 40.41
N ASN A 913 -13.57 28.97 40.67
CA ASN A 913 -13.99 28.52 42.00
C ASN A 913 -12.95 27.63 42.71
N GLY A 914 -11.81 27.33 42.07
CA GLY A 914 -10.75 26.47 42.62
C GLY A 914 -11.07 24.98 42.70
N GLU A 915 -12.22 24.51 42.19
CA GLU A 915 -12.55 23.06 42.17
C GLU A 915 -11.62 22.24 41.25
N TYR A 916 -11.02 22.87 40.25
CA TYR A 916 -10.14 22.23 39.29
C TYR A 916 -8.82 23.00 39.14
N SER A 917 -7.71 22.28 39.22
CA SER A 917 -6.36 22.76 38.95
C SER A 917 -5.51 21.61 38.43
N PHE A 918 -5.10 21.64 37.16
CA PHE A 918 -4.29 20.60 36.53
C PHE A 918 -3.30 21.22 35.53
N THR A 919 -2.32 20.42 35.08
CA THR A 919 -1.28 20.88 34.14
C THR A 919 -1.23 19.96 32.93
N ILE A 920 -1.12 20.56 31.74
CA ILE A 920 -0.97 19.90 30.45
C ILE A 920 0.48 20.13 29.99
N PRO A 921 1.32 19.09 29.87
CA PRO A 921 2.62 19.20 29.22
C PRO A 921 2.45 19.25 27.69
N SER A 922 3.37 19.91 26.99
CA SER A 922 3.53 19.80 25.54
C SER A 922 4.33 18.54 25.17
N ASN A 923 4.33 18.20 23.88
CA ASN A 923 5.40 17.38 23.31
C ASN A 923 6.67 18.24 23.19
N GLY A 924 7.84 17.62 22.99
CA GLY A 924 9.12 18.30 22.84
C GLY A 924 9.13 19.25 21.63
N ILE A 925 9.49 20.51 21.87
CA ILE A 925 9.66 21.58 20.88
C ILE A 925 11.16 21.81 20.70
N LEU A 926 11.66 21.52 19.51
CA LEU A 926 13.04 21.78 19.11
C LEU A 926 13.22 23.25 18.69
N VAL A 927 14.07 23.96 19.42
CA VAL A 927 14.49 25.34 19.10
C VAL A 927 15.85 25.29 18.40
N LYS A 928 15.89 25.64 17.12
CA LYS A 928 17.10 25.65 16.26
C LYS A 928 17.67 27.07 16.09
N SER A 929 18.90 27.21 15.58
CA SER A 929 19.38 28.53 15.14
C SER A 929 18.56 29.01 13.93
N ILE A 930 18.53 30.32 13.71
CA ILE A 930 17.87 30.93 12.54
C ILE A 930 18.49 30.37 11.26
N ASP A 931 19.82 30.39 11.18
CA ASP A 931 20.61 29.98 10.01
C ASP A 931 20.77 28.45 9.85
N THR A 932 20.24 27.64 10.78
CA THR A 932 20.27 26.17 10.68
C THR A 932 19.09 25.69 9.84
N THR A 933 19.37 25.06 8.70
CA THR A 933 18.40 24.18 8.02
C THR A 933 18.47 22.80 8.67
N LEU A 934 17.32 22.28 9.14
CA LEU A 934 17.22 20.90 9.60
C LEU A 934 16.75 19.99 8.46
N ILE A 935 17.24 18.76 8.43
CA ILE A 935 16.68 17.70 7.62
C ILE A 935 15.39 17.24 8.30
N THR A 936 14.26 17.41 7.62
CA THR A 936 12.91 17.10 8.13
C THR A 936 12.51 15.65 7.93
N ASP A 937 13.16 14.95 7.00
CA ASP A 937 12.89 13.55 6.69
C ASP A 937 14.05 12.67 7.11
N VAL A 938 13.79 11.74 8.02
CA VAL A 938 14.78 10.78 8.52
C VAL A 938 14.32 9.41 8.04
N GLY A 939 14.85 8.99 6.88
CA GLY A 939 14.67 7.64 6.34
C GLY A 939 15.35 6.57 7.20
N GLU A 940 15.64 5.41 6.60
CA GLU A 940 16.33 4.29 7.26
C GLU A 940 17.49 4.76 8.16
N PRO A 941 17.50 4.43 9.47
CA PRO A 941 18.15 5.26 10.48
C PRO A 941 19.67 5.14 10.48
N VAL A 942 20.33 5.94 9.65
CA VAL A 942 21.79 5.98 9.53
C VAL A 942 22.50 6.41 10.82
N SER A 943 21.88 7.18 11.72
CA SER A 943 22.37 7.35 13.09
C SER A 943 21.29 7.09 14.13
N TYR A 944 21.64 6.32 15.16
CA TYR A 944 20.82 6.12 16.35
C TYR A 944 21.65 5.76 17.59
N ILE A 945 21.06 6.02 18.76
CA ILE A 945 21.53 5.50 20.04
C ILE A 945 20.46 4.57 20.61
N HIS A 946 20.86 3.38 21.01
CA HIS A 946 20.01 2.34 21.60
C HIS A 946 20.16 2.41 23.11
N PHE A 947 19.06 2.41 23.85
CA PHE A 947 19.06 2.40 25.31
C PHE A 947 18.37 1.14 25.87
N ASN A 948 18.96 0.56 26.90
CA ASN A 948 18.30 -0.46 27.72
C ASN A 948 17.18 0.20 28.53
N GLY A 949 15.94 0.06 28.07
CA GLY A 949 14.75 0.61 28.72
C GLY A 949 13.45 0.07 28.11
N ASP A 950 12.35 0.30 28.82
CA ASP A 950 11.00 -0.10 28.39
C ASP A 950 10.24 1.11 27.83
N TYR A 951 10.05 1.11 26.51
CA TYR A 951 9.30 2.13 25.78
C TYR A 951 7.83 2.24 26.26
N ASP A 952 7.15 1.11 26.48
CA ASP A 952 5.74 1.11 26.85
C ASP A 952 5.55 1.56 28.30
N ALA A 953 6.49 1.27 29.19
CA ALA A 953 6.51 1.84 30.55
C ALA A 953 6.77 3.36 30.55
N LEU A 954 7.70 3.86 29.74
CA LEU A 954 7.96 5.30 29.59
C LEU A 954 6.76 6.04 28.97
N ASN A 955 6.11 5.44 27.97
CA ASN A 955 4.91 5.95 27.34
C ASN A 955 3.72 5.98 28.32
N THR A 956 3.44 4.86 29.01
CA THR A 956 2.38 4.76 30.03
C THR A 956 2.58 5.75 31.18
N SER A 957 3.84 6.00 31.57
CA SER A 957 4.21 6.98 32.60
C SER A 957 4.23 8.44 32.09
N ARG A 958 3.94 8.67 30.80
CA ARG A 958 4.05 9.98 30.10
C ARG A 958 5.44 10.65 30.21
N LEU A 959 6.50 9.84 30.32
CA LEU A 959 7.89 10.30 30.44
C LEU A 959 8.63 10.37 29.09
N LEU A 960 8.06 9.81 28.02
CA LEU A 960 8.74 9.66 26.73
C LEU A 960 9.24 10.99 26.14
N GLU A 961 8.39 12.02 26.05
CA GLU A 961 8.81 13.34 25.56
C GLU A 961 9.83 14.02 26.49
N ILE A 962 9.77 13.77 27.80
CA ILE A 962 10.76 14.27 28.76
C ILE A 962 12.12 13.61 28.51
N LYS A 963 12.17 12.29 28.29
CA LYS A 963 13.40 11.57 27.93
C LYS A 963 13.91 12.00 26.54
N ARG A 964 13.04 12.22 25.56
CA ARG A 964 13.37 12.77 24.23
C ARG A 964 14.07 14.12 24.32
N ALA A 965 13.49 15.07 25.07
CA ALA A 965 14.10 16.38 25.30
C ALA A 965 15.42 16.31 26.09
N VAL A 966 15.50 15.41 27.08
CA VAL A 966 16.73 15.13 27.82
C VAL A 966 17.84 14.59 26.90
N ILE A 967 17.55 13.60 26.06
CA ILE A 967 18.52 13.01 25.13
C ILE A 967 19.02 14.06 24.14
N TYR A 968 18.13 14.87 23.53
CA TYR A 968 18.54 15.94 22.62
C TYR A 968 19.52 16.92 23.28
N ASN A 969 19.17 17.42 24.47
CA ASN A 969 20.00 18.39 25.17
C ASN A 969 21.31 17.78 25.72
N TYR A 970 21.32 16.48 26.06
CA TYR A 970 22.55 15.75 26.38
C TYR A 970 23.50 15.68 25.17
N LEU A 971 23.01 15.24 24.01
CA LEU A 971 23.82 15.09 22.80
C LEU A 971 24.38 16.44 22.30
N MET A 972 23.58 17.51 22.42
CA MET A 972 24.06 18.88 22.22
C MET A 972 25.14 19.28 23.23
N SER A 973 25.03 18.89 24.51
CA SER A 973 26.02 19.24 25.54
C SER A 973 27.40 18.61 25.33
N ILE A 974 27.46 17.42 24.72
CA ILE A 974 28.71 16.75 24.30
C ILE A 974 29.18 17.17 22.90
N ARG A 975 28.51 18.14 22.27
CA ARG A 975 28.82 18.72 20.94
C ARG A 975 28.64 17.77 19.76
N LEU A 976 27.73 16.80 19.84
CA LEU A 976 27.34 16.02 18.66
C LEU A 976 26.60 16.95 17.68
N PRO A 977 27.05 17.11 16.42
CA PRO A 977 26.46 18.08 15.49
C PRO A 977 25.20 17.52 14.83
N ILE A 978 24.10 17.44 15.60
CA ILE A 978 22.80 16.96 15.12
C ILE A 978 22.15 18.00 14.21
N ILE A 979 21.69 17.56 13.03
CA ILE A 979 21.04 18.39 11.99
C ILE A 979 19.61 17.93 11.65
N SER A 980 18.99 17.14 12.52
CA SER A 980 17.57 16.76 12.47
C SER A 980 16.88 17.01 13.82
N ASP A 981 15.59 16.68 13.90
CA ASP A 981 14.96 16.37 15.18
C ASP A 981 15.32 14.93 15.64
N ILE A 982 15.02 14.55 16.88
CA ILE A 982 15.16 13.19 17.42
C ILE A 982 13.80 12.49 17.48
N THR A 983 13.77 11.23 17.05
CA THR A 983 12.61 10.33 17.16
C THR A 983 12.95 9.12 18.05
N ILE A 984 12.04 8.75 18.95
CA ILE A 984 12.16 7.53 19.77
C ILE A 984 11.17 6.48 19.27
N TYR A 985 11.66 5.28 18.96
CA TYR A 985 10.88 4.19 18.36
C TYR A 985 10.45 3.13 19.39
N LYS A 986 9.30 2.50 19.14
CA LYS A 986 8.76 1.42 19.99
C LYS A 986 9.64 0.18 19.93
N GLY A 987 10.04 -0.31 21.10
CA GLY A 987 10.98 -1.41 21.28
C GLY A 987 11.96 -1.09 22.42
N SER A 988 13.21 -1.50 22.27
CA SER A 988 14.31 -1.19 23.20
C SER A 988 14.84 0.24 23.01
N VAL A 989 13.94 1.23 23.17
CA VAL A 989 14.20 2.68 23.23
C VAL A 989 15.36 3.12 22.30
N LYS A 990 15.15 2.98 20.97
CA LYS A 990 16.08 3.52 19.97
C LYS A 990 15.75 4.99 19.69
N SER A 991 16.76 5.84 19.74
CA SER A 991 16.70 7.29 19.52
C SER A 991 17.48 7.64 18.25
N SER A 992 16.79 7.87 17.14
CA SER A 992 17.41 8.16 15.82
C SER A 992 17.49 9.64 15.51
N PHE A 993 18.49 10.02 14.70
CA PHE A 993 18.77 11.40 14.27
C PHE A 993 19.73 11.41 13.05
N VAL A 994 20.06 12.60 12.53
CA VAL A 994 21.09 12.80 11.50
C VAL A 994 22.21 13.69 12.05
N VAL A 995 23.46 13.34 11.75
CA VAL A 995 24.67 14.04 12.22
C VAL A 995 25.44 14.62 11.04
N ASP A 996 25.86 15.89 11.14
CA ASP A 996 26.69 16.54 10.14
C ASP A 996 28.05 15.85 9.96
N SER A 997 28.58 15.95 8.76
CA SER A 997 29.76 15.29 8.21
C SER A 997 31.10 15.61 8.88
N VAL A 998 31.14 16.49 9.89
CA VAL A 998 32.36 17.03 10.51
C VAL A 998 33.05 15.99 11.43
N PRO A 999 34.21 15.40 11.05
CA PRO A 999 34.70 14.19 11.71
C PRO A 999 35.20 14.34 13.15
N GLU A 1000 35.74 15.51 13.51
CA GLU A 1000 36.40 15.73 14.81
C GLU A 1000 35.40 15.75 15.98
N ASN A 1001 34.31 16.50 15.86
CA ASN A 1001 33.31 16.63 16.93
C ASN A 1001 32.56 15.32 17.17
N THR A 1002 32.18 14.61 16.11
CA THR A 1002 31.51 13.30 16.20
C THR A 1002 32.38 12.26 16.91
N SER A 1003 33.70 12.26 16.64
CA SER A 1003 34.64 11.36 17.33
C SER A 1003 34.73 11.66 18.84
N TYR A 1004 34.74 12.93 19.23
CA TYR A 1004 34.72 13.34 20.64
C TYR A 1004 33.39 13.00 21.33
N ALA A 1005 32.26 13.26 20.67
CA ALA A 1005 30.93 12.99 21.20
C ALA A 1005 30.70 11.49 21.42
N VAL A 1006 31.10 10.62 20.48
CA VAL A 1006 31.03 9.17 20.67
C VAL A 1006 31.88 8.73 21.87
N GLN A 1007 33.11 9.24 22.02
CA GLN A 1007 33.93 8.96 23.21
C GLN A 1007 33.27 9.45 24.51
N ALA A 1008 32.56 10.57 24.49
CA ALA A 1008 31.82 11.07 25.66
C ALA A 1008 30.70 10.11 26.07
N VAL A 1009 29.90 9.58 25.12
CA VAL A 1009 28.86 8.57 25.41
C VAL A 1009 29.49 7.24 25.85
N GLN A 1010 30.53 6.77 25.19
CA GLN A 1010 31.27 5.55 25.58
C GLN A 1010 31.87 5.66 27.01
N SER A 1011 32.32 6.84 27.41
CA SER A 1011 32.88 7.10 28.75
C SER A 1011 31.83 7.18 29.86
N ASN A 1012 30.57 7.46 29.52
CA ASN A 1012 29.47 7.57 30.46
C ASN A 1012 28.15 7.10 29.82
N ASN A 1013 28.04 5.78 29.63
CA ASN A 1013 26.87 5.16 29.01
C ASN A 1013 25.56 5.31 29.81
N ASP A 1014 25.65 5.63 31.11
CA ASP A 1014 24.51 5.96 31.98
C ASP A 1014 24.25 7.49 32.07
N ALA A 1015 24.68 8.28 31.08
CA ALA A 1015 24.59 9.75 31.14
C ALA A 1015 23.16 10.29 31.25
N VAL A 1016 22.17 9.59 30.69
CA VAL A 1016 20.75 9.89 30.85
C VAL A 1016 20.20 8.98 31.94
N SER A 1017 19.57 9.55 32.98
CA SER A 1017 19.00 8.76 34.07
C SER A 1017 18.03 7.71 33.53
N ASP A 1018 17.97 6.55 34.19
CA ASP A 1018 17.07 5.44 33.84
C ASP A 1018 17.28 4.82 32.44
N LEU A 1019 18.29 5.23 31.67
CA LEU A 1019 18.57 4.76 30.31
C LEU A 1019 20.07 4.50 30.08
N THR A 1020 20.51 3.26 30.29
CA THR A 1020 21.87 2.82 29.95
C THR A 1020 22.00 2.62 28.45
N THR A 1021 22.97 3.29 27.82
CA THR A 1021 23.31 3.12 26.39
C THR A 1021 23.86 1.72 26.13
N THR A 1022 23.34 1.03 25.10
CA THR A 1022 23.74 -0.33 24.70
C THR A 1022 24.44 -0.40 23.34
N GLU A 1023 24.10 0.49 22.42
CA GLU A 1023 24.60 0.51 21.03
C GLU A 1023 24.62 1.97 20.54
N ILE A 1024 25.66 2.35 19.81
CA ILE A 1024 25.80 3.67 19.16
C ILE A 1024 26.11 3.43 17.69
N VAL A 1025 25.25 3.92 16.81
CA VAL A 1025 25.49 3.95 15.36
C VAL A 1025 25.48 5.40 14.90
N ILE A 1026 26.53 5.87 14.25
CA ILE A 1026 26.56 7.20 13.61
C ILE A 1026 26.93 7.04 12.13
N ASN A 1027 26.09 7.57 11.24
CA ASN A 1027 26.19 7.53 9.78
C ASN A 1027 26.64 6.15 9.24
N GLY A 1028 25.89 5.11 9.62
CA GLY A 1028 26.09 3.70 9.24
C GLY A 1028 27.16 2.96 10.06
N ARG A 1029 27.99 3.67 10.83
CA ARG A 1029 29.09 3.07 11.59
C ARG A 1029 28.68 2.78 13.03
N SER A 1030 28.69 1.50 13.41
CA SER A 1030 28.56 1.09 14.81
C SER A 1030 29.85 1.33 15.61
N TYR A 1031 29.70 1.61 16.89
CA TYR A 1031 30.78 1.85 17.85
C TYR A 1031 30.55 1.03 19.12
N ASP A 1032 31.56 0.27 19.54
CA ASP A 1032 31.51 -0.54 20.76
C ASP A 1032 31.20 0.33 21.98
N VAL A 1033 30.06 0.08 22.64
CA VAL A 1033 29.77 0.67 23.95
C VAL A 1033 30.43 -0.23 25.00
N PRO A 1034 31.37 0.27 25.83
CA PRO A 1034 31.97 -0.56 26.86
C PRO A 1034 30.87 -1.08 27.80
N THR A 1035 30.67 -2.39 27.84
CA THR A 1035 29.86 -3.00 28.90
C THR A 1035 30.57 -2.71 30.20
N LYS A 1036 30.04 -1.72 30.92
CA LYS A 1036 30.46 -1.37 32.27
C LYS A 1036 30.40 -2.66 33.08
N GLU A 1037 31.56 -3.22 33.46
CA GLU A 1037 31.58 -4.31 34.43
C GLU A 1037 30.90 -3.73 35.66
N VAL A 1038 29.63 -4.10 35.85
CA VAL A 1038 28.93 -3.80 37.08
C VAL A 1038 29.73 -4.55 38.12
N SER A 1039 30.52 -3.81 38.90
CA SER A 1039 31.14 -4.29 40.11
C SER A 1039 30.00 -4.55 41.09
N GLN A 1040 29.30 -5.66 40.86
CA GLN A 1040 28.41 -6.28 41.80
C GLN A 1040 29.32 -6.59 42.99
N THR A 1041 29.33 -5.67 43.96
CA THR A 1041 29.56 -6.02 45.36
C THR A 1041 28.57 -7.13 45.62
N ASN A 1042 29.06 -8.36 45.54
CA ASN A 1042 28.25 -9.45 45.00
C ASN A 1042 27.42 -10.06 46.13
N THR A 1043 26.69 -9.22 46.88
CA THR A 1043 26.01 -9.57 48.12
C THR A 1043 25.10 -10.79 47.97
N PRO A 1044 24.32 -10.94 46.86
CA PRO A 1044 23.57 -12.18 46.62
C PRO A 1044 24.48 -13.39 46.35
N LEU A 1045 25.57 -13.26 45.59
CA LEU A 1045 26.46 -14.37 45.24
C LEU A 1045 27.45 -14.74 46.35
N ILE A 1046 27.89 -13.77 47.17
CA ILE A 1046 28.74 -13.96 48.35
C ILE A 1046 27.91 -14.55 49.48
N ILE A 1047 26.65 -14.13 49.69
CA ILE A 1047 25.74 -14.84 50.60
C ILE A 1047 25.41 -16.23 50.01
N GLY A 1048 25.18 -16.33 48.70
CA GLY A 1048 24.97 -17.61 48.00
C GLY A 1048 26.14 -18.59 48.13
N LEU A 1049 27.38 -18.11 48.11
CA LEU A 1049 28.59 -18.94 48.27
C LEU A 1049 28.97 -19.13 49.75
N ALA A 1050 28.79 -18.15 50.62
CA ALA A 1050 29.10 -18.27 52.05
C ALA A 1050 28.02 -18.97 52.88
N VAL A 1051 26.80 -19.12 52.35
CA VAL A 1051 25.71 -19.92 52.96
C VAL A 1051 25.42 -21.17 52.12
N GLY A 1052 25.23 -21.02 50.80
CA GLY A 1052 24.88 -22.13 49.92
C GLY A 1052 26.01 -23.12 49.66
N LEU A 1053 27.27 -22.69 49.53
CA LEU A 1053 28.39 -23.63 49.37
C LEU A 1053 28.62 -24.47 50.65
N PRO A 1054 28.67 -23.91 51.88
CA PRO A 1054 28.74 -24.75 53.08
C PRO A 1054 27.45 -25.53 53.36
N LEU A 1055 26.25 -25.07 52.98
CA LEU A 1055 25.05 -25.93 53.05
C LEU A 1055 25.13 -27.10 52.06
N ALA A 1056 25.60 -26.88 50.83
CA ALA A 1056 25.77 -27.94 49.83
C ALA A 1056 26.86 -28.93 50.25
N ILE A 1057 28.00 -28.45 50.77
CA ILE A 1057 29.05 -29.29 51.35
C ILE A 1057 28.57 -30.01 52.61
N ALA A 1058 27.69 -29.43 53.41
CA ALA A 1058 27.07 -30.09 54.57
C ALA A 1058 26.00 -31.12 54.15
N LEU A 1059 25.22 -30.88 53.09
CA LEU A 1059 24.23 -31.82 52.54
C LEU A 1059 24.89 -33.00 51.81
N VAL A 1060 25.89 -32.74 50.99
CA VAL A 1060 26.74 -33.78 50.38
C VAL A 1060 27.53 -34.50 51.47
N GLY A 1061 28.09 -33.79 52.44
CA GLY A 1061 28.78 -34.37 53.60
C GLY A 1061 27.87 -35.25 54.45
N ALA A 1062 26.63 -34.82 54.71
CA ALA A 1062 25.63 -35.58 55.47
C ALA A 1062 25.09 -36.78 54.70
N THR A 1063 24.86 -36.67 53.38
CA THR A 1063 24.42 -37.81 52.56
C THR A 1063 25.55 -38.81 52.32
N VAL A 1064 26.79 -38.37 52.15
CA VAL A 1064 27.98 -39.25 52.11
C VAL A 1064 28.23 -39.90 53.47
N PHE A 1065 28.12 -39.16 54.58
CA PHE A 1065 28.24 -39.73 55.94
C PHE A 1065 27.11 -40.72 56.23
N ALA A 1066 25.87 -40.40 55.86
CA ALA A 1066 24.73 -41.31 55.96
C ALA A 1066 24.95 -42.57 55.10
N TYR A 1067 25.41 -42.42 53.85
CA TYR A 1067 25.73 -43.54 52.96
C TYR A 1067 26.83 -44.44 53.53
N PHE A 1068 27.93 -43.88 54.06
CA PHE A 1068 28.99 -44.68 54.69
C PHE A 1068 28.59 -45.30 56.02
N LYS A 1069 27.73 -44.64 56.82
CA LYS A 1069 27.19 -45.19 58.07
C LYS A 1069 26.18 -46.32 57.80
N TYR A 1070 25.34 -46.16 56.78
CA TYR A 1070 24.41 -47.17 56.27
C TYR A 1070 25.16 -48.39 55.70
N LYS A 1071 26.17 -48.16 54.85
CA LYS A 1071 27.00 -49.21 54.23
C LYS A 1071 27.92 -49.95 55.21
N LYS A 1072 28.14 -49.42 56.43
CA LYS A 1072 28.77 -50.14 57.56
C LYS A 1072 27.78 -50.80 58.52
N GLY A 1073 26.47 -50.55 58.39
CA GLY A 1073 25.47 -50.94 59.39
C GLY A 1073 24.86 -52.34 59.20
N ILE A 1074 24.72 -52.84 57.97
CA ILE A 1074 23.87 -54.02 57.69
C ILE A 1074 24.64 -55.10 56.91
N GLN A 1075 25.43 -55.90 57.63
CA GLN A 1075 25.65 -57.29 57.24
C GLN A 1075 25.63 -58.31 58.39
N HIS A 1076 24.86 -58.05 59.46
CA HIS A 1076 24.51 -59.08 60.44
C HIS A 1076 23.01 -59.10 60.79
N ARG A 1077 22.34 -60.14 60.27
CA ARG A 1077 21.12 -60.82 60.76
C ARG A 1077 19.83 -59.96 60.85
N ARG A 1078 18.79 -60.25 60.05
CA ARG A 1078 17.81 -61.38 60.15
C ARG A 1078 16.80 -61.22 61.31
N LEU A 1079 15.54 -60.87 61.01
CA LEU A 1079 14.32 -61.73 61.14
C LEU A 1079 12.97 -60.94 61.20
N PHE A 1080 12.02 -61.40 60.36
CA PHE A 1080 10.54 -61.46 60.54
C PHE A 1080 9.59 -60.22 60.59
N ASN A 1081 8.42 -60.46 59.97
CA ASN A 1081 7.06 -59.90 60.13
C ASN A 1081 6.64 -58.57 59.47
N ASP A 1082 5.91 -58.70 58.33
CA ASP A 1082 4.49 -58.35 58.09
C ASP A 1082 3.65 -57.59 59.16
N PRO A 1083 2.49 -56.96 58.81
CA PRO A 1083 1.79 -56.88 57.50
C PRO A 1083 1.17 -55.48 57.16
N GLU A 1084 0.18 -55.49 56.24
CA GLU A 1084 -0.86 -54.47 55.90
C GLU A 1084 -0.48 -53.38 54.86
N MET A 1085 -1.13 -53.30 53.68
CA MET A 1085 -2.54 -52.94 53.33
C MET A 1085 -2.81 -51.43 53.41
N ASN A 1086 -3.59 -50.76 52.56
CA ASN A 1086 -4.49 -51.08 51.43
C ASN A 1086 -4.62 -49.80 50.55
N LYS A 1087 -5.17 -49.69 49.31
CA LYS A 1087 -5.95 -50.48 48.32
C LYS A 1087 -5.47 -50.01 46.90
N CYS A 1088 -5.61 -50.69 45.75
CA CYS A 1088 -6.80 -51.18 45.01
C CYS A 1088 -7.78 -50.06 44.53
N SER A 1089 -8.29 -50.04 43.29
CA SER A 1089 -8.16 -51.04 42.20
C SER A 1089 -8.68 -50.54 40.82
N THR A 1090 -8.03 -51.02 39.74
CA THR A 1090 -8.59 -51.50 38.43
C THR A 1090 -9.42 -50.61 37.49
N ALA A 1091 -9.59 -50.92 36.19
CA ALA A 1091 -8.74 -51.56 35.15
C ALA A 1091 -9.55 -51.82 33.86
N SER A 1092 -8.98 -51.54 32.69
CA SER A 1092 -9.02 -52.32 31.42
C SER A 1092 -8.28 -51.49 30.34
N ALA A 1093 -7.35 -51.99 29.51
CA ALA A 1093 -7.19 -53.24 28.75
C ALA A 1093 -7.94 -53.21 27.38
N ASN A 1094 -7.37 -53.64 26.24
CA ASN A 1094 -6.02 -54.18 25.98
C ASN A 1094 -5.67 -54.17 24.46
N GLU A 1095 -4.37 -54.22 24.14
CA GLU A 1095 -3.75 -54.92 22.97
C GLU A 1095 -4.14 -54.44 21.53
N THR A 1096 -3.47 -54.85 20.42
CA THR A 1096 -2.50 -55.94 20.15
C THR A 1096 -1.49 -55.59 19.02
N SER A 1097 -0.32 -56.26 19.00
CA SER A 1097 0.57 -56.68 17.85
C SER A 1097 0.64 -55.84 16.54
N ALA A 1098 1.81 -55.47 15.98
CA ALA A 1098 2.94 -56.31 15.47
C ALA A 1098 2.49 -57.28 14.33
N GLU A 1099 3.21 -57.59 13.23
CA GLU A 1099 4.65 -57.84 12.91
C GLU A 1099 4.86 -57.71 11.36
N ASN A 1100 6.04 -57.72 10.68
CA ASN A 1100 7.50 -57.55 10.96
C ASN A 1100 8.30 -57.67 9.61
N ASN A 1101 9.63 -57.45 9.62
CA ASN A 1101 10.66 -57.92 8.63
C ASN A 1101 10.70 -57.28 7.20
N GLN A 1102 11.84 -57.19 6.45
CA GLN A 1102 13.28 -57.42 6.73
C GLN A 1102 14.23 -56.76 5.68
N VAL A 1103 15.44 -56.34 6.09
CA VAL A 1103 16.81 -56.62 5.54
C VAL A 1103 17.02 -56.68 3.99
N THR A 1104 18.00 -56.06 3.30
CA THR A 1104 19.46 -55.73 3.50
C THR A 1104 19.79 -54.48 2.61
N SER A 1105 20.97 -53.85 2.42
CA SER A 1105 22.42 -53.83 2.85
C SER A 1105 23.03 -52.46 2.38
N ALA A 1106 24.32 -52.08 2.30
CA ALA A 1106 25.66 -52.44 2.83
C ALA A 1106 26.67 -51.27 2.52
N SER A 1107 27.82 -51.21 3.21
CA SER A 1107 29.10 -50.54 2.80
C SER A 1107 29.14 -49.00 2.57
N GLU A 1108 30.25 -48.26 2.79
CA GLU A 1108 31.52 -48.53 3.50
C GLU A 1108 32.35 -47.24 3.85
N THR A 1109 33.22 -47.36 4.86
CA THR A 1109 34.55 -46.68 5.09
C THR A 1109 34.81 -45.16 4.83
N THR A 1110 35.19 -44.45 5.93
CA THR A 1110 36.41 -43.59 6.11
C THR A 1110 36.63 -42.28 5.30
N SER A 1111 37.41 -41.24 5.73
CA SER A 1111 37.95 -40.80 7.04
C SER A 1111 38.78 -39.47 6.93
N ILE A 1112 39.14 -38.84 8.07
CA ILE A 1112 40.39 -38.03 8.32
C ILE A 1112 40.52 -36.62 7.66
N THR A 1113 41.25 -35.60 8.18
CA THR A 1113 41.29 -34.90 9.50
C THR A 1113 42.04 -33.54 9.42
N ARG A 1114 41.85 -32.65 10.43
CA ARG A 1114 42.79 -31.64 11.03
C ARG A 1114 42.87 -30.17 10.56
N LEU A 1115 43.17 -29.32 11.56
CA LEU A 1115 43.65 -27.93 11.51
C LEU A 1115 45.18 -27.88 11.76
N ASN A 1116 45.86 -26.77 11.40
CA ASN A 1116 46.68 -25.91 12.31
C ASN A 1116 47.59 -24.88 11.58
N SER A 1117 48.04 -23.85 12.31
CA SER A 1117 48.99 -22.76 11.93
C SER A 1117 50.48 -23.14 12.17
N PRO A 1118 51.54 -22.37 11.76
CA PRO A 1118 51.92 -21.03 12.30
C PRO A 1118 52.78 -20.07 11.39
N LEU A 1119 53.37 -19.00 12.00
CA LEU A 1119 54.34 -17.97 11.52
C LEU A 1119 55.84 -18.46 11.53
N PRO A 1120 56.94 -17.64 11.35
CA PRO A 1120 57.19 -16.23 10.90
C PRO A 1120 58.36 -16.03 9.87
N THR A 1121 58.75 -14.79 9.48
CA THR A 1121 60.16 -14.20 9.48
C THR A 1121 60.28 -12.79 8.80
N GLU A 1122 61.51 -12.20 8.72
CA GLU A 1122 61.82 -10.76 8.87
C GLU A 1122 62.24 -9.92 7.62
N THR A 1123 62.20 -8.58 7.83
CA THR A 1123 62.83 -7.33 7.25
C THR A 1123 64.16 -7.41 6.42
N PRO A 1124 64.72 -6.35 5.72
CA PRO A 1124 64.66 -4.90 6.06
C PRO A 1124 64.83 -3.74 5.02
N ARG A 1125 64.39 -2.54 5.45
CA ARG A 1125 64.94 -1.15 5.30
C ARG A 1125 65.47 -0.55 3.96
N ALA A 1126 64.85 0.58 3.58
CA ALA A 1126 65.46 1.92 3.40
C ALA A 1126 64.34 3.00 3.65
N GLY A 1127 64.52 4.29 3.95
CA GLY A 1127 65.70 5.18 4.05
C GLY A 1127 65.78 6.13 2.83
N SER A 1128 65.76 7.47 2.93
CA SER A 1128 65.68 8.41 4.08
C SER A 1128 65.48 9.87 3.61
N ALA A 1129 65.02 10.77 4.50
CA ALA A 1129 65.03 12.26 4.39
C ALA A 1129 64.18 12.90 3.25
N ALA A 1130 63.35 13.94 3.41
CA ALA A 1130 63.22 15.10 4.30
C ALA A 1130 63.69 16.44 3.68
N LEU A 1131 62.76 17.39 3.55
CA LEU A 1131 63.00 18.80 3.85
C LEU A 1131 61.67 19.51 4.18
N SER A 1132 61.69 20.48 5.08
CA SER A 1132 60.59 21.42 5.31
C SER A 1132 60.97 22.81 4.81
N VAL A 1133 59.99 23.56 4.34
CA VAL A 1133 60.07 25.02 4.22
C VAL A 1133 58.81 25.61 4.85
N VAL A 1134 58.99 26.65 5.66
CA VAL A 1134 57.95 27.28 6.48
C VAL A 1134 57.50 28.59 5.83
N LYS A 1135 56.21 28.94 6.03
CA LYS A 1135 55.56 30.26 5.87
C LYS A 1135 56.40 31.40 5.28
N LEU A 1136 55.77 32.16 4.38
CA LEU A 1136 55.55 33.59 4.65
C LEU A 1136 54.27 34.10 4.00
N SER A 1137 53.72 35.17 4.57
CA SER A 1137 52.38 35.71 4.33
C SER A 1137 52.46 37.14 3.80
N VAL A 1138 51.49 37.53 2.97
CA VAL A 1138 51.20 38.94 2.66
C VAL A 1138 49.70 39.15 2.72
N MET A 1139 49.26 40.20 3.43
CA MET A 1139 47.94 40.82 3.30
C MET A 1139 48.06 42.07 2.43
N ASP A 1140 47.05 42.36 1.62
CA ASP A 1140 46.39 43.68 1.43
C ASP A 1140 45.38 43.51 0.27
N ILE A 1141 44.09 43.86 0.33
CA ILE A 1141 43.33 45.03 0.82
C ILE A 1141 43.01 46.05 -0.30
N ASN A 1142 41.72 46.42 -0.35
CA ASN A 1142 41.04 47.53 -1.05
C ASN A 1142 40.63 47.43 -2.55
N GLN A 1143 39.29 47.50 -2.74
CA GLN A 1143 38.53 48.44 -3.61
C GLN A 1143 38.74 48.37 -5.14
N SER A 1144 37.74 48.53 -6.01
CA SER A 1144 36.47 49.30 -5.91
C SER A 1144 35.41 48.85 -6.94
N MET A 1145 34.13 49.18 -6.70
CA MET A 1145 33.10 49.26 -7.76
C MET A 1145 33.28 50.54 -8.62
N PRO A 1146 32.70 50.59 -9.83
CA PRO A 1146 31.44 51.34 -9.96
C PRO A 1146 30.33 50.63 -10.78
N LEU A 1147 29.13 51.21 -10.73
CA LEU A 1147 27.89 50.82 -11.44
C LEU A 1147 27.70 51.62 -12.76
N VAL A 1148 26.55 51.39 -13.42
CA VAL A 1148 25.91 52.25 -14.48
C VAL A 1148 26.50 52.01 -15.90
N GLU A 1149 25.73 51.93 -17.01
CA GLU A 1149 24.33 52.32 -17.30
C GLU A 1149 23.54 51.28 -18.15
N LEU A 1150 22.30 51.63 -18.55
CA LEU A 1150 21.36 50.80 -19.31
C LEU A 1150 21.67 50.74 -20.83
N ALA A 1151 21.35 49.58 -21.43
CA ALA A 1151 20.73 49.45 -22.76
C ALA A 1151 19.92 48.15 -22.83
#